data_AF-A0A1W9QH72-F1
#
_entry.id   AF-A0A1W9QH72-F1
#
_cell.length_a   1.000
_cell.length_b   1.000
_cell.length_c   1.000
_cell.angle_alpha   90.00
_cell.angle_beta   90.00
_cell.angle_gamma   90.00
#
_symmetry.space_group_name_H-M   'P 1'
#
loop_
_entity.id
_entity.type
_entity.pdbx_description
1 polymer ?
#
loop_
_entity_poly.entity_id
_entity_poly.type
_entity_poly.pdbx_seq_one_letter_code
_entity_poly.pdbx_strand_id
1 'polypeptide(L)'
;MSHTGIQLGVDGVLNSVMTRLAQDEPQVWVTGDVGSGRTTLGQKLVAACQDVGKHAVFVQLAERDEPDAAIGGFYQLARELPDKAKRSSCWQDWPRFSEAVKTLTESSAGGNWIWVLNVPTSWEKGRIGSDWDAWALRRCRDLLESLSRSKLHIVWLTGRTMPPEALGREERPLSLPRPKKATALFETIDWADYQAAADRLAEAIARDSQVSPVVLRLAVALVRFGGDAKRIAEAVDAAPAANVIHSLCEDLIDTIRRERSDLMAPIRRLLLARTSVDADALESITSIPKEERPLLTDCIGYGSREIRVSPSVRAHLRAKIGVDLEGGDEAHQRLADYYKSADGMRDIADTHGDKTIAWLEKIYHQLQLRDAPELELLPCREMYWARGRYLSLKLRNYEDAARVYERCAARFPEDDYARHYWAFNLAQAGRERKTVETQYRQAIQLFPNHPWWNSRLVTFLVEQGRPRSAQEAWKEALENVDPDGDRLITDPELADHLHYWVAQAWLEAGNSAEATAILRSIPKEVIQRSSRLPGLWQRVLAAAEADALGFAVYPESVPMKQRWVGPRAIEVEPGCKWWPGVVLGANKARVQIGYGERTGSGLASFTIELDGERWRDQTGVSPERAEGFVELAEGEDGGLRVYLAPVTSTPHESKPLPSFPYLDRWRSSTPNL
;
A
#
# COMPACT_ATOMS: atom_id res chain seq x y z
N MET A 1 -34.83 3.68 -19.51
CA MET A 1 -36.11 3.15 -19.01
C MET A 1 -35.93 2.79 -17.55
N SER A 2 -36.72 3.41 -16.68
CA SER A 2 -36.65 3.30 -15.22
C SER A 2 -37.19 1.94 -14.75
N HIS A 3 -36.31 1.01 -14.40
CA HIS A 3 -36.70 -0.19 -13.67
C HIS A 3 -36.84 0.17 -12.18
N THR A 4 -38.03 0.60 -11.77
CA THR A 4 -38.48 0.55 -10.38
C THR A 4 -38.69 -0.91 -9.98
N GLY A 5 -37.59 -1.63 -9.75
CA GLY A 5 -37.62 -2.94 -9.11
C GLY A 5 -38.03 -2.80 -7.65
N ILE A 6 -38.91 -3.67 -7.17
CA ILE A 6 -39.31 -3.76 -5.77
C ILE A 6 -38.04 -3.88 -4.91
N GLN A 7 -37.82 -2.94 -3.99
CA GLN A 7 -36.76 -3.07 -2.99
C GLN A 7 -37.14 -4.19 -2.03
N LEU A 8 -36.56 -5.37 -2.25
CA LEU A 8 -36.69 -6.48 -1.32
C LEU A 8 -35.75 -6.23 -0.13
N GLY A 9 -36.27 -6.37 1.09
CA GLY A 9 -35.43 -6.48 2.28
C GLY A 9 -34.50 -7.70 2.18
N VAL A 10 -33.57 -7.84 3.14
CA VAL A 10 -32.66 -9.00 3.20
C VAL A 10 -33.43 -10.33 3.06
N ASP A 11 -34.61 -10.45 3.68
CA ASP A 11 -35.44 -11.65 3.61
C ASP A 11 -36.07 -11.90 2.23
N GLY A 12 -36.42 -10.84 1.49
CA GLY A 12 -36.92 -11.00 0.12
C GLY A 12 -35.81 -11.42 -0.85
N VAL A 13 -34.59 -10.90 -0.65
CA VAL A 13 -33.41 -11.37 -1.40
C VAL A 13 -33.07 -12.81 -1.04
N LEU A 14 -33.11 -13.18 0.25
CA LEU A 14 -32.93 -14.55 0.73
C LEU A 14 -33.88 -15.53 0.02
N ASN A 15 -35.18 -15.23 0.02
CA ASN A 15 -36.18 -16.08 -0.66
C ASN A 15 -35.88 -16.21 -2.16
N SER A 16 -35.43 -15.13 -2.80
CA SER A 16 -35.09 -15.15 -4.24
C SER A 16 -33.84 -16.00 -4.52
N VAL A 17 -32.82 -15.92 -3.66
CA VAL A 17 -31.62 -16.76 -3.75
C VAL A 17 -32.00 -18.23 -3.55
N MET A 18 -32.76 -18.56 -2.49
CA MET A 18 -33.21 -19.93 -2.24
C MET A 18 -34.05 -20.49 -3.40
N THR A 19 -34.89 -19.67 -4.03
CA THR A 19 -35.64 -20.06 -5.24
C THR A 19 -34.72 -20.46 -6.39
N ARG A 20 -33.69 -19.66 -6.68
CA ARG A 20 -32.70 -19.95 -7.73
C ARG A 20 -31.87 -21.20 -7.40
N LEU A 21 -31.45 -21.36 -6.15
CA LEU A 21 -30.74 -22.55 -5.70
C LEU A 21 -31.61 -23.83 -5.78
N ALA A 22 -32.94 -23.71 -5.64
CA ALA A 22 -33.86 -24.82 -5.85
C ALA A 22 -34.05 -25.17 -7.34
N GLN A 23 -33.79 -24.21 -8.24
CA GLN A 23 -33.73 -24.41 -9.69
C GLN A 23 -32.37 -24.91 -10.19
N ASP A 24 -31.49 -25.30 -9.25
CA ASP A 24 -30.13 -25.78 -9.53
C ASP A 24 -29.24 -24.76 -10.27
N GLU A 25 -29.51 -23.46 -10.09
CA GLU A 25 -28.64 -22.40 -10.60
C GLU A 25 -27.28 -22.46 -9.87
N PRO A 26 -26.17 -22.75 -10.57
CA PRO A 26 -24.88 -23.01 -9.93
C PRO A 26 -24.23 -21.72 -9.41
N GLN A 27 -24.59 -20.55 -9.92
CA GLN A 27 -23.91 -19.31 -9.56
C GLN A 27 -24.97 -18.22 -9.40
N VAL A 28 -25.25 -17.82 -8.16
CA VAL A 28 -26.25 -16.79 -7.85
C VAL A 28 -25.53 -15.54 -7.36
N TRP A 29 -25.75 -14.41 -8.03
CA TRP A 29 -25.09 -13.16 -7.68
C TRP A 29 -26.00 -12.22 -6.92
N VAL A 30 -25.46 -11.63 -5.85
CA VAL A 30 -26.12 -10.61 -5.03
C VAL A 30 -25.18 -9.44 -4.86
N THR A 31 -25.61 -8.26 -5.33
CA THR A 31 -24.85 -7.02 -5.21
C THR A 31 -25.43 -6.12 -4.11
N GLY A 32 -24.55 -5.48 -3.33
CA GLY A 32 -24.98 -4.56 -2.29
C GLY A 32 -23.86 -3.69 -1.75
N ASP A 33 -24.15 -2.41 -1.51
CA ASP A 33 -23.17 -1.46 -0.97
C ASP A 33 -22.79 -1.78 0.48
N VAL A 34 -21.79 -1.09 1.02
CA VAL A 34 -21.41 -1.21 2.45
C VAL A 34 -22.63 -0.91 3.32
N GLY A 35 -22.91 -1.80 4.28
CA GLY A 35 -24.06 -1.67 5.18
C GLY A 35 -25.41 -2.16 4.61
N SER A 36 -25.45 -2.71 3.39
CA SER A 36 -26.67 -3.27 2.77
C SER A 36 -27.16 -4.60 3.35
N GLY A 37 -26.38 -5.23 4.24
CA GLY A 37 -26.74 -6.49 4.89
C GLY A 37 -26.13 -7.75 4.26
N ARG A 38 -25.07 -7.65 3.45
CA ARG A 38 -24.38 -8.81 2.84
C ARG A 38 -24.02 -9.90 3.86
N THR A 39 -23.36 -9.53 4.97
CA THR A 39 -22.99 -10.49 6.02
C THR A 39 -24.22 -11.14 6.65
N THR A 40 -25.27 -10.37 6.94
CA THR A 40 -26.54 -10.89 7.48
C THR A 40 -27.22 -11.84 6.52
N LEU A 41 -27.24 -11.53 5.22
CA LEU A 41 -27.76 -12.43 4.19
C LEU A 41 -26.96 -13.74 4.15
N GLY A 42 -25.62 -13.66 4.20
CA GLY A 42 -24.77 -14.85 4.20
C GLY A 42 -25.02 -15.79 5.38
N GLN A 43 -25.17 -15.24 6.59
CA GLN A 43 -25.51 -16.02 7.79
C GLN A 43 -26.90 -16.66 7.66
N LYS A 44 -27.90 -15.91 7.21
CA LYS A 44 -29.27 -16.44 7.00
C LYS A 44 -29.31 -17.52 5.92
N LEU A 45 -28.51 -17.39 4.86
CA LEU A 45 -28.40 -18.39 3.81
C LEU A 45 -27.86 -19.72 4.33
N VAL A 46 -26.90 -19.70 5.26
CA VAL A 46 -26.38 -20.93 5.86
C VAL A 46 -27.50 -21.69 6.58
N ALA A 47 -28.24 -21.01 7.46
CA ALA A 47 -29.36 -21.62 8.18
C ALA A 47 -30.44 -22.13 7.21
N ALA A 48 -30.86 -21.30 6.25
CA ALA A 48 -31.90 -21.67 5.29
C ALA A 48 -31.48 -22.85 4.38
N CYS A 49 -30.21 -22.97 4.03
CA CYS A 49 -29.70 -24.12 3.29
C CYS A 49 -29.71 -25.39 4.14
N GLN A 50 -29.33 -25.30 5.41
CA GLN A 50 -29.36 -26.43 6.34
C GLN A 50 -30.79 -26.97 6.50
N ASP A 51 -31.80 -26.10 6.59
CA ASP A 51 -33.21 -26.48 6.71
C ASP A 51 -33.73 -27.31 5.53
N VAL A 52 -33.12 -27.16 4.35
CA VAL A 52 -33.47 -27.91 3.13
C VAL A 52 -32.46 -29.02 2.79
N GLY A 53 -31.61 -29.41 3.75
CA GLY A 53 -30.64 -30.50 3.59
C GLY A 53 -29.47 -30.18 2.67
N LYS A 54 -29.17 -28.88 2.46
CA LYS A 54 -27.96 -28.41 1.75
C LYS A 54 -26.85 -28.06 2.75
N HIS A 55 -25.61 -28.38 2.41
CA HIS A 55 -24.45 -28.01 3.22
C HIS A 55 -23.90 -26.65 2.77
N ALA A 56 -24.16 -25.60 3.54
CA ALA A 56 -23.71 -24.26 3.21
C ALA A 56 -22.48 -23.82 4.01
N VAL A 57 -21.49 -23.26 3.32
CA VAL A 57 -20.28 -22.69 3.93
C VAL A 57 -20.23 -21.19 3.65
N PHE A 58 -20.33 -20.37 4.70
CA PHE A 58 -20.16 -18.92 4.57
C PHE A 58 -18.69 -18.52 4.76
N VAL A 59 -18.12 -17.90 3.73
CA VAL A 59 -16.73 -17.42 3.73
C VAL A 59 -16.71 -15.90 3.61
N GLN A 60 -16.11 -15.27 4.62
CA GLN A 60 -15.76 -13.86 4.61
C GLN A 60 -14.32 -13.74 4.15
N LEU A 61 -14.10 -13.24 2.92
CA LEU A 61 -12.75 -12.98 2.44
C LEU A 61 -12.15 -11.78 3.18
N ALA A 62 -10.85 -11.86 3.47
CA ALA A 62 -10.08 -10.79 4.07
C ALA A 62 -9.77 -9.68 3.05
N GLU A 63 -9.46 -8.49 3.54
CA GLU A 63 -9.05 -7.36 2.71
C GLU A 63 -7.80 -7.70 1.88
N ARG A 64 -7.69 -7.14 0.66
CA ARG A 64 -6.65 -7.56 -0.31
C ARG A 64 -5.21 -7.32 0.14
N ASP A 65 -5.02 -6.39 1.08
CA ASP A 65 -3.70 -5.97 1.56
C ASP A 65 -3.11 -7.02 2.51
N GLU A 66 -3.94 -7.94 3.00
CA GLU A 66 -3.53 -9.06 3.81
C GLU A 66 -2.82 -10.14 2.95
N PRO A 67 -1.60 -10.57 3.34
CA PRO A 67 -0.79 -11.54 2.59
C PRO A 67 -1.44 -12.86 2.24
N ASP A 68 -2.29 -13.36 3.12
CA ASP A 68 -2.98 -14.63 3.00
C ASP A 68 -4.43 -14.47 2.50
N ALA A 69 -4.87 -13.28 2.06
CA ALA A 69 -6.28 -13.01 1.79
C ALA A 69 -6.93 -14.03 0.83
N ALA A 70 -6.26 -14.36 -0.27
CA ALA A 70 -6.76 -15.34 -1.24
C ALA A 70 -6.64 -16.78 -0.71
N ILE A 71 -5.46 -17.20 -0.25
CA ILE A 71 -5.23 -18.58 0.17
C ILE A 71 -5.98 -18.94 1.46
N GLY A 72 -6.05 -18.03 2.42
CA GLY A 72 -6.84 -18.18 3.64
C GLY A 72 -8.33 -18.22 3.35
N GLY A 73 -8.81 -17.41 2.37
CA GLY A 73 -10.16 -17.52 1.83
C GLY A 73 -10.44 -18.89 1.23
N PHE A 74 -9.51 -19.42 0.43
CA PHE A 74 -9.62 -20.77 -0.14
C PHE A 74 -9.61 -21.87 0.93
N TYR A 75 -8.74 -21.79 1.94
CA TYR A 75 -8.72 -22.76 3.04
C TYR A 75 -10.03 -22.79 3.82
N GLN A 76 -10.69 -21.63 3.99
CA GLN A 76 -12.02 -21.57 4.59
C GLN A 76 -13.09 -22.27 3.75
N LEU A 77 -13.00 -22.30 2.41
CA LEU A 77 -13.97 -22.99 1.55
C LEU A 77 -14.01 -24.51 1.83
N ALA A 78 -12.88 -25.09 2.24
CA ALA A 78 -12.75 -26.52 2.53
C ALA A 78 -13.05 -26.89 3.99
N ARG A 79 -13.25 -25.91 4.89
CA ARG A 79 -13.23 -26.14 6.35
C ARG A 79 -14.30 -27.09 6.90
N GLU A 80 -15.44 -27.17 6.22
CA GLU A 80 -16.57 -28.01 6.62
C GLU A 80 -16.58 -29.38 5.92
N LEU A 81 -15.66 -29.66 4.99
CA LEU A 81 -15.64 -30.97 4.33
C LEU A 81 -15.47 -32.05 5.40
N PRO A 82 -16.29 -33.12 5.43
CA PRO A 82 -16.36 -34.01 6.59
C PRO A 82 -15.10 -34.87 6.79
N ASP A 83 -14.44 -35.26 5.71
CA ASP A 83 -13.24 -36.10 5.74
C ASP A 83 -11.97 -35.25 5.90
N LYS A 84 -11.12 -35.65 6.87
CA LYS A 84 -9.82 -35.01 7.10
C LYS A 84 -8.93 -35.10 5.86
N ALA A 85 -8.89 -36.24 5.17
CA ALA A 85 -8.03 -36.39 3.99
C ALA A 85 -8.43 -35.41 2.86
N LYS A 86 -9.74 -35.27 2.63
CA LYS A 86 -10.30 -34.27 1.70
C LYS A 86 -9.94 -32.84 2.10
N ARG A 87 -10.09 -32.46 3.37
CA ARG A 87 -9.68 -31.12 3.86
C ARG A 87 -8.19 -30.87 3.67
N SER A 88 -7.35 -31.82 4.12
CA SER A 88 -5.89 -31.73 4.00
C SER A 88 -5.44 -31.60 2.54
N SER A 89 -6.14 -32.22 1.59
CA SER A 89 -5.83 -32.08 0.16
C SER A 89 -6.02 -30.64 -0.36
N CYS A 90 -6.90 -29.86 0.26
CA CYS A 90 -7.11 -28.44 -0.06
C CYS A 90 -6.12 -27.52 0.68
N TRP A 91 -5.58 -27.94 1.83
CA TRP A 91 -4.75 -27.10 2.70
C TRP A 91 -3.25 -27.23 2.43
N GLN A 92 -2.88 -27.01 1.18
CA GLN A 92 -1.50 -27.00 0.69
C GLN A 92 -1.20 -25.73 -0.09
N ASP A 93 0.04 -25.59 -0.56
CA ASP A 93 0.42 -24.50 -1.44
C ASP A 93 -0.26 -24.61 -2.81
N TRP A 94 -0.72 -23.49 -3.34
CA TRP A 94 -1.43 -23.44 -4.61
C TRP A 94 -0.87 -22.32 -5.51
N PRO A 95 0.12 -22.62 -6.38
CA PRO A 95 0.64 -21.64 -7.33
C PRO A 95 -0.45 -21.07 -8.24
N ARG A 96 -1.46 -21.89 -8.58
CA ARG A 96 -2.63 -21.53 -9.40
C ARG A 96 -3.91 -21.95 -8.71
N PHE A 97 -4.86 -21.03 -8.53
CA PHE A 97 -6.12 -21.36 -7.88
C PHE A 97 -7.04 -22.24 -8.74
N SER A 98 -6.81 -22.34 -10.05
CA SER A 98 -7.56 -23.27 -10.91
C SER A 98 -7.41 -24.73 -10.46
N GLU A 99 -6.22 -25.12 -9.99
CA GLU A 99 -5.93 -26.46 -9.49
C GLU A 99 -6.51 -26.67 -8.07
N ALA A 100 -6.43 -25.62 -7.25
CA ALA A 100 -7.02 -25.59 -5.92
C ALA A 100 -8.55 -25.81 -6.00
N VAL A 101 -9.22 -25.04 -6.85
CA VAL A 101 -10.68 -25.12 -7.05
C VAL A 101 -11.11 -26.44 -7.67
N LYS A 102 -10.29 -27.02 -8.57
CA LYS A 102 -10.51 -28.38 -9.07
C LYS A 102 -10.48 -29.40 -7.92
N THR A 103 -9.48 -29.32 -7.06
CA THR A 103 -9.34 -30.21 -5.89
C THR A 103 -10.50 -30.07 -4.91
N LEU A 104 -10.97 -28.84 -4.68
CA LEU A 104 -12.18 -28.58 -3.88
C LEU A 104 -13.43 -29.20 -4.53
N THR A 105 -13.57 -29.08 -5.85
CA THR A 105 -14.70 -29.66 -6.61
C THR A 105 -14.72 -31.18 -6.50
N GLU A 106 -13.57 -31.83 -6.63
CA GLU A 106 -13.44 -33.29 -6.49
C GLU A 106 -13.71 -33.74 -5.05
N SER A 107 -13.19 -33.00 -4.07
CA SER A 107 -13.37 -33.32 -2.64
C SER A 107 -14.81 -33.16 -2.17
N SER A 108 -15.53 -32.17 -2.70
CA SER A 108 -16.94 -31.91 -2.38
C SER A 108 -17.94 -32.72 -3.21
N ALA A 109 -17.47 -33.50 -4.19
CA ALA A 109 -18.34 -34.27 -5.08
C ALA A 109 -19.35 -35.15 -4.31
N GLY A 110 -20.62 -35.09 -4.73
CA GLY A 110 -21.72 -35.85 -4.13
C GLY A 110 -22.32 -35.23 -2.86
N GLY A 111 -21.72 -34.19 -2.28
CA GLY A 111 -22.35 -33.40 -1.23
C GLY A 111 -23.14 -32.25 -1.85
N ASN A 112 -24.35 -32.00 -1.37
CA ASN A 112 -25.22 -30.92 -1.83
C ASN A 112 -24.71 -29.57 -1.26
N TRP A 113 -23.51 -29.13 -1.70
CA TRP A 113 -22.76 -28.01 -1.13
C TRP A 113 -23.15 -26.67 -1.74
N ILE A 114 -23.19 -25.62 -0.92
CA ILE A 114 -23.38 -24.23 -1.33
C ILE A 114 -22.30 -23.37 -0.69
N TRP A 115 -21.46 -22.71 -1.48
CA TRP A 115 -20.48 -21.76 -0.96
C TRP A 115 -21.04 -20.35 -1.03
N VAL A 116 -21.13 -19.67 0.10
CA VAL A 116 -21.60 -18.29 0.17
C VAL A 116 -20.38 -17.39 0.37
N LEU A 117 -19.97 -16.69 -0.68
CA LEU A 117 -18.72 -15.94 -0.71
C LEU A 117 -18.97 -14.43 -0.57
N ASN A 118 -18.54 -13.84 0.54
CA ASN A 118 -18.58 -12.39 0.71
C ASN A 118 -17.25 -11.75 0.30
N VAL A 119 -17.26 -11.06 -0.84
CA VAL A 119 -16.08 -10.43 -1.44
C VAL A 119 -15.96 -8.99 -0.92
N PRO A 120 -14.87 -8.61 -0.24
CA PRO A 120 -14.68 -7.26 0.25
C PRO A 120 -14.43 -6.27 -0.89
N THR A 121 -14.80 -5.01 -0.66
CA THR A 121 -14.74 -3.96 -1.69
C THR A 121 -13.31 -3.63 -2.12
N SER A 122 -12.30 -3.93 -1.31
CA SER A 122 -10.90 -3.73 -1.71
C SER A 122 -10.44 -4.66 -2.83
N TRP A 123 -11.12 -5.79 -3.05
CA TRP A 123 -10.86 -6.65 -4.21
C TRP A 123 -11.45 -6.04 -5.49
N GLU A 124 -12.36 -5.07 -5.37
CA GLU A 124 -13.08 -4.42 -6.49
C GLU A 124 -12.38 -3.16 -7.01
N LYS A 125 -11.71 -2.40 -6.13
CA LYS A 125 -11.14 -1.08 -6.46
C LYS A 125 -9.65 -1.02 -6.16
N GLY A 126 -8.78 -0.75 -7.12
CA GLY A 126 -7.36 -0.46 -6.81
C GLY A 126 -6.60 0.27 -7.90
N ARG A 127 -5.95 1.38 -7.55
CA ARG A 127 -4.70 1.77 -8.22
C ARG A 127 -3.61 0.85 -7.68
N ILE A 128 -2.71 0.39 -8.54
CA ILE A 128 -1.53 -0.36 -8.13
C ILE A 128 -0.56 0.65 -7.48
N GLY A 129 -0.42 0.59 -6.15
CA GLY A 129 0.44 1.51 -5.41
C GLY A 129 1.87 0.99 -5.22
N SER A 130 2.04 -0.33 -5.21
CA SER A 130 3.30 -1.06 -5.03
C SER A 130 3.26 -2.42 -5.74
N ASP A 131 4.42 -3.06 -5.95
CA ASP A 131 4.50 -4.42 -6.53
C ASP A 131 3.74 -5.45 -5.69
N TRP A 132 3.72 -5.27 -4.36
CA TRP A 132 2.93 -6.09 -3.47
C TRP A 132 1.43 -5.95 -3.77
N ASP A 133 0.94 -4.72 -3.95
CA ASP A 133 -0.47 -4.49 -4.28
C ASP A 133 -0.82 -5.13 -5.63
N ALA A 134 0.08 -5.04 -6.61
CA ALA A 134 -0.09 -5.70 -7.91
C ALA A 134 -0.17 -7.22 -7.74
N TRP A 135 0.74 -7.78 -6.95
CA TRP A 135 0.85 -9.22 -6.74
C TRP A 135 -0.33 -9.79 -5.95
N ALA A 136 -0.71 -9.15 -4.83
CA ALA A 136 -1.84 -9.58 -4.00
C ALA A 136 -3.14 -9.51 -4.80
N LEU A 137 -3.33 -8.44 -5.59
CA LEU A 137 -4.49 -8.31 -6.47
C LEU A 137 -4.53 -9.42 -7.54
N ARG A 138 -3.39 -9.82 -8.11
CA ARG A 138 -3.33 -10.94 -9.06
C ARG A 138 -3.82 -12.24 -8.43
N ARG A 139 -3.42 -12.53 -7.18
CA ARG A 139 -3.89 -13.74 -6.47
C ARG A 139 -5.36 -13.69 -6.13
N CYS A 140 -5.85 -12.56 -5.63
CA CYS A 140 -7.28 -12.34 -5.40
C CYS A 140 -8.09 -12.58 -6.68
N ARG A 141 -7.63 -12.03 -7.81
CA ARG A 141 -8.29 -12.22 -9.12
C ARG A 141 -8.23 -13.67 -9.60
N ASP A 142 -7.07 -14.33 -9.50
CA ASP A 142 -6.92 -15.75 -9.87
C ASP A 142 -7.91 -16.64 -9.11
N LEU A 143 -8.09 -16.41 -7.81
CA LEU A 143 -9.11 -17.12 -7.01
C LEU A 143 -10.54 -16.84 -7.51
N LEU A 144 -10.92 -15.57 -7.67
CA LEU A 144 -12.28 -15.22 -8.11
C LEU A 144 -12.60 -15.76 -9.51
N GLU A 145 -11.67 -15.64 -10.46
CA GLU A 145 -11.84 -16.18 -11.81
C GLU A 145 -11.91 -17.71 -11.82
N SER A 146 -11.07 -18.38 -11.02
CA SER A 146 -11.08 -19.83 -10.89
C SER A 146 -12.39 -20.34 -10.30
N LEU A 147 -12.90 -19.68 -9.25
CA LEU A 147 -14.19 -20.01 -8.64
C LEU A 147 -15.35 -19.73 -9.59
N SER A 148 -15.36 -18.60 -10.29
CA SER A 148 -16.45 -18.27 -11.23
C SER A 148 -16.53 -19.28 -12.37
N ARG A 149 -15.39 -19.81 -12.85
CA ARG A 149 -15.30 -20.84 -13.90
C ARG A 149 -15.55 -22.26 -13.43
N SER A 150 -15.74 -22.46 -12.13
CA SER A 150 -15.98 -23.78 -11.56
C SER A 150 -17.42 -24.25 -11.76
N LYS A 151 -17.66 -25.53 -11.44
CA LYS A 151 -19.01 -26.13 -11.38
C LYS A 151 -19.59 -26.11 -9.96
N LEU A 152 -18.92 -25.47 -9.01
CA LEU A 152 -19.41 -25.36 -7.63
C LEU A 152 -20.69 -24.55 -7.59
N HIS A 153 -21.58 -24.82 -6.63
CA HIS A 153 -22.73 -23.95 -6.38
C HIS A 153 -22.32 -22.78 -5.48
N ILE A 154 -22.20 -21.58 -6.03
CA ILE A 154 -21.71 -20.40 -5.32
C ILE A 154 -22.77 -19.29 -5.27
N VAL A 155 -22.99 -18.74 -4.09
CA VAL A 155 -23.70 -17.47 -3.91
C VAL A 155 -22.67 -16.36 -3.69
N TRP A 156 -22.59 -15.43 -4.65
CA TRP A 156 -21.66 -14.31 -4.60
C TRP A 156 -22.30 -13.11 -3.92
N LEU A 157 -21.65 -12.59 -2.89
CA LEU A 157 -22.04 -11.36 -2.22
C LEU A 157 -20.99 -10.28 -2.50
N THR A 158 -21.21 -9.48 -3.55
CA THR A 158 -20.26 -8.47 -4.02
C THR A 158 -20.77 -7.04 -3.79
N GLY A 159 -19.87 -6.06 -3.82
CA GLY A 159 -20.26 -4.67 -3.99
C GLY A 159 -20.81 -4.40 -5.38
N ARG A 160 -21.55 -3.31 -5.55
CA ARG A 160 -22.13 -2.92 -6.84
C ARG A 160 -21.07 -2.62 -7.92
N THR A 161 -19.83 -2.38 -7.53
CA THR A 161 -18.71 -2.12 -8.45
C THR A 161 -18.05 -3.37 -9.01
N MET A 162 -18.39 -4.56 -8.50
CA MET A 162 -17.99 -5.85 -9.05
C MET A 162 -19.23 -6.68 -9.38
N PRO A 163 -19.95 -6.32 -10.46
CA PRO A 163 -21.03 -7.15 -10.97
C PRO A 163 -20.46 -8.38 -11.71
N PRO A 164 -21.29 -9.36 -12.10
CA PRO A 164 -20.84 -10.62 -12.72
C PRO A 164 -19.96 -10.40 -13.96
N GLU A 165 -20.23 -9.35 -14.74
CA GLU A 165 -19.50 -8.99 -15.97
C GLU A 165 -18.03 -8.67 -15.69
N ALA A 166 -17.70 -8.19 -14.48
CA ALA A 166 -16.31 -7.93 -14.07
C ALA A 166 -15.46 -9.21 -14.02
N LEU A 167 -16.09 -10.39 -13.96
CA LEU A 167 -15.46 -11.70 -13.99
C LEU A 167 -15.80 -12.48 -15.27
N GLY A 168 -16.25 -11.77 -16.32
CA GLY A 168 -16.58 -12.35 -17.62
C GLY A 168 -17.86 -13.18 -17.63
N ARG A 169 -18.84 -12.82 -16.80
CA ARG A 169 -20.12 -13.51 -16.69
C ARG A 169 -21.29 -12.64 -17.17
N GLU A 170 -22.37 -13.28 -17.62
CA GLU A 170 -23.57 -12.61 -18.14
C GLU A 170 -24.80 -12.77 -17.21
N GLU A 171 -24.61 -13.20 -15.96
CA GLU A 171 -25.74 -13.39 -15.03
C GLU A 171 -26.32 -12.07 -14.54
N ARG A 172 -27.64 -12.02 -14.31
CA ARG A 172 -28.30 -10.84 -13.72
C ARG A 172 -28.29 -10.92 -12.19
N PRO A 173 -27.57 -10.00 -11.49
CA PRO A 173 -27.48 -10.05 -10.05
C PRO A 173 -28.78 -9.60 -9.38
N LEU A 174 -29.09 -10.20 -8.23
CA LEU A 174 -30.03 -9.66 -7.25
C LEU A 174 -29.39 -8.44 -6.58
N SER A 175 -30.22 -7.51 -6.10
CA SER A 175 -29.76 -6.30 -5.42
C SER A 175 -30.28 -6.25 -4.00
N LEU A 176 -29.36 -6.12 -3.04
CA LEU A 176 -29.71 -5.74 -1.68
C LEU A 176 -30.21 -4.29 -1.64
N PRO A 177 -31.07 -3.96 -0.66
CA PRO A 177 -31.68 -2.63 -0.57
C PRO A 177 -30.64 -1.55 -0.24
N ARG A 178 -31.00 -0.32 -0.58
CA ARG A 178 -30.26 0.90 -0.22
C ARG A 178 -30.50 1.27 1.26
N PRO A 179 -29.74 2.24 1.84
CA PRO A 179 -29.83 2.65 3.25
C PRO A 179 -31.26 2.81 3.80
N LYS A 180 -31.42 2.59 5.11
CA LYS A 180 -32.70 2.64 5.82
C LYS A 180 -32.99 4.07 6.32
N LYS A 181 -34.25 4.35 6.65
CA LYS A 181 -34.64 5.56 7.40
C LYS A 181 -33.86 5.64 8.70
N ALA A 182 -33.25 6.80 8.99
CA ALA A 182 -32.46 7.02 10.19
C ALA A 182 -33.26 6.75 11.48
N THR A 183 -34.51 7.20 11.53
CA THR A 183 -35.42 7.00 12.67
C THR A 183 -35.59 5.52 13.04
N ALA A 184 -35.83 4.67 12.03
CA ALA A 184 -35.95 3.24 12.23
C ALA A 184 -34.64 2.58 12.69
N LEU A 185 -33.48 3.17 12.39
CA LEU A 185 -32.20 2.63 12.85
C LEU A 185 -31.93 2.94 14.32
N PHE A 186 -32.26 4.16 14.77
CA PHE A 186 -32.13 4.54 16.18
C PHE A 186 -32.92 3.63 17.11
N GLU A 187 -34.14 3.24 16.71
CA GLU A 187 -35.01 2.35 17.48
C GLU A 187 -34.55 0.87 17.51
N THR A 188 -33.69 0.47 16.56
CA THR A 188 -33.27 -0.94 16.42
C THR A 188 -31.92 -1.26 17.05
N ILE A 189 -31.14 -0.24 17.39
CA ILE A 189 -29.81 -0.39 17.98
C ILE A 189 -29.95 -0.10 19.48
N ASP A 190 -29.47 -1.02 20.31
CA ASP A 190 -29.29 -0.76 21.73
C ASP A 190 -28.03 0.09 21.90
N TRP A 191 -28.19 1.35 22.29
CA TRP A 191 -27.07 2.29 22.43
C TRP A 191 -26.43 2.25 23.81
N ALA A 192 -26.97 1.49 24.77
CA ALA A 192 -26.46 1.41 26.14
C ALA A 192 -26.12 2.81 26.71
N ASP A 193 -24.91 3.00 27.25
CA ASP A 193 -24.43 4.26 27.82
C ASP A 193 -24.35 5.42 26.80
N TYR A 194 -24.49 5.13 25.49
CA TYR A 194 -24.45 6.13 24.42
C TYR A 194 -25.86 6.62 24.02
N GLN A 195 -26.93 6.15 24.69
CA GLN A 195 -28.30 6.53 24.36
C GLN A 195 -28.51 8.05 24.31
N ALA A 196 -27.97 8.80 25.29
CA ALA A 196 -28.10 10.26 25.30
C ALA A 196 -27.38 10.97 24.12
N ALA A 197 -26.35 10.35 23.54
CA ALA A 197 -25.72 10.84 22.32
C ALA A 197 -26.56 10.50 21.08
N ALA A 198 -27.15 9.30 21.06
CA ALA A 198 -28.06 8.87 20.01
C ALA A 198 -29.31 9.77 19.96
N ASP A 199 -29.91 10.08 21.10
CA ASP A 199 -31.10 10.95 21.18
C ASP A 199 -30.82 12.35 20.64
N ARG A 200 -29.69 12.96 21.04
CA ARG A 200 -29.27 14.29 20.52
C ARG A 200 -29.05 14.30 19.02
N LEU A 201 -28.49 13.22 18.46
CA LEU A 201 -28.32 13.09 17.00
C LEU A 201 -29.66 12.85 16.31
N ALA A 202 -30.55 12.05 16.91
CA ALA A 202 -31.88 11.76 16.38
C ALA A 202 -32.77 13.01 16.31
N GLU A 203 -32.63 13.94 17.27
CA GLU A 203 -33.28 15.25 17.24
C GLU A 203 -32.75 16.17 16.13
N ALA A 204 -31.47 16.02 15.75
CA ALA A 204 -30.80 16.87 14.78
C ALA A 204 -30.92 16.40 13.33
N ILE A 205 -31.00 15.09 13.10
CA ILE A 205 -31.03 14.50 11.75
C ILE A 205 -32.39 14.71 11.07
N ALA A 206 -32.40 14.94 9.75
CA ALA A 206 -33.66 15.07 9.04
C ALA A 206 -34.48 13.76 9.06
N ARG A 207 -35.81 13.88 9.29
CA ARG A 207 -36.70 12.72 9.50
C ARG A 207 -36.74 11.72 8.34
N ASP A 208 -36.53 12.19 7.11
CA ASP A 208 -36.55 11.36 5.90
C ASP A 208 -35.16 10.91 5.44
N SER A 209 -34.11 11.24 6.20
CA SER A 209 -32.73 10.87 5.87
C SER A 209 -32.56 9.35 5.76
N GLN A 210 -31.94 8.95 4.65
CA GLN A 210 -31.57 7.57 4.38
C GLN A 210 -30.10 7.36 4.73
N VAL A 211 -29.84 6.67 5.82
CA VAL A 211 -28.48 6.44 6.31
C VAL A 211 -28.20 4.95 6.44
N SER A 212 -26.93 4.58 6.25
CA SER A 212 -26.51 3.22 6.55
C SER A 212 -26.32 3.06 8.06
N PRO A 213 -26.51 1.85 8.63
CA PRO A 213 -26.26 1.61 10.05
C PRO A 213 -24.86 2.04 10.48
N VAL A 214 -23.85 1.85 9.63
CA VAL A 214 -22.45 2.19 9.93
C VAL A 214 -22.22 3.70 10.04
N VAL A 215 -22.85 4.50 9.17
CA VAL A 215 -22.75 5.97 9.23
C VAL A 215 -23.37 6.49 10.52
N LEU A 216 -24.56 5.97 10.88
CA LEU A 216 -25.25 6.37 12.11
C LEU A 216 -24.42 6.08 13.36
N ARG A 217 -23.86 4.86 13.43
CA ARG A 217 -23.02 4.40 14.53
C ARG A 217 -21.77 5.24 14.76
N LEU A 218 -21.09 5.62 13.68
CA LEU A 218 -19.93 6.53 13.74
C LEU A 218 -20.33 7.94 14.19
N ALA A 219 -21.47 8.45 13.69
CA ALA A 219 -21.99 9.76 14.07
C ALA A 219 -22.39 9.81 15.56
N VAL A 220 -23.01 8.75 16.10
CA VAL A 220 -23.32 8.67 17.54
C VAL A 220 -22.04 8.68 18.39
N ALA A 221 -20.99 7.96 17.97
CA ALA A 221 -19.70 8.00 18.67
C ALA A 221 -19.11 9.42 18.70
N LEU A 222 -19.18 10.16 17.59
CA LEU A 222 -18.73 11.55 17.55
C LEU A 222 -19.49 12.45 18.53
N VAL A 223 -20.82 12.32 18.60
CA VAL A 223 -21.64 13.07 19.56
C VAL A 223 -21.34 12.68 21.01
N ARG A 224 -21.03 11.40 21.27
CA ARG A 224 -20.61 10.91 22.60
C ARG A 224 -19.33 11.61 23.07
N PHE A 225 -18.36 11.81 22.17
CA PHE A 225 -17.08 12.46 22.50
C PHE A 225 -17.08 13.99 22.30
N GLY A 226 -18.26 14.61 22.30
CA GLY A 226 -18.40 16.08 22.34
C GLY A 226 -18.54 16.75 20.99
N GLY A 227 -18.73 15.99 19.89
CA GLY A 227 -19.08 16.55 18.59
C GLY A 227 -20.46 17.23 18.58
N ASP A 228 -20.59 18.31 17.82
CA ASP A 228 -21.85 19.03 17.65
C ASP A 228 -22.83 18.20 16.81
N ALA A 229 -23.92 17.76 17.43
CA ALA A 229 -24.94 16.90 16.81
C ALA A 229 -25.57 17.54 15.55
N LYS A 230 -25.76 18.86 15.50
CA LYS A 230 -26.32 19.54 14.32
C LYS A 230 -25.34 19.52 13.16
N ARG A 231 -24.07 19.87 13.41
CA ARG A 231 -23.03 19.85 12.37
C ARG A 231 -22.80 18.43 11.83
N ILE A 232 -22.82 17.43 12.70
CA ILE A 232 -22.68 16.03 12.31
C ILE A 232 -23.91 15.58 11.49
N ALA A 233 -25.12 15.91 11.92
CA ALA A 233 -26.35 15.63 11.18
C ALA A 233 -26.34 16.26 9.78
N GLU A 234 -25.94 17.53 9.66
CA GLU A 234 -25.78 18.22 8.37
C GLU A 234 -24.79 17.49 7.45
N ALA A 235 -23.65 17.02 7.97
CA ALA A 235 -22.67 16.27 7.20
C ALA A 235 -23.21 14.90 6.74
N VAL A 236 -23.99 14.22 7.60
CA VAL A 236 -24.64 12.95 7.28
C VAL A 236 -25.74 13.12 6.22
N ASP A 237 -26.51 14.20 6.30
CA ASP A 237 -27.63 14.49 5.40
C ASP A 237 -27.18 15.01 4.03
N ALA A 238 -26.06 15.73 3.97
CA ALA A 238 -25.59 16.41 2.75
C ALA A 238 -24.80 15.53 1.77
N ALA A 239 -24.27 14.38 2.20
CA ALA A 239 -23.22 13.67 1.45
C ALA A 239 -23.61 12.24 0.99
N PRO A 240 -23.09 11.78 -0.17
CA PRO A 240 -23.25 10.38 -0.58
C PRO A 240 -22.60 9.44 0.45
N ALA A 241 -23.30 8.36 0.82
CA ALA A 241 -22.93 7.47 1.93
C ALA A 241 -21.46 6.97 1.94
N ALA A 242 -20.80 6.85 0.78
CA ALA A 242 -19.42 6.41 0.68
C ALA A 242 -18.38 7.45 1.13
N ASN A 243 -18.64 8.75 0.95
CA ASN A 243 -17.70 9.82 1.34
C ASN A 243 -17.83 10.17 2.83
N VAL A 244 -19.02 9.96 3.40
CA VAL A 244 -19.31 10.25 4.81
C VAL A 244 -18.55 9.33 5.76
N ILE A 245 -18.36 8.05 5.42
CA ILE A 245 -17.63 7.12 6.29
C ILE A 245 -16.19 7.58 6.51
N HIS A 246 -15.51 8.02 5.45
CA HIS A 246 -14.13 8.51 5.55
C HIS A 246 -14.04 9.73 6.48
N SER A 247 -14.86 10.77 6.24
CA SER A 247 -14.83 11.99 7.06
C SER A 247 -15.19 11.72 8.52
N LEU A 248 -16.22 10.90 8.79
CA LEU A 248 -16.59 10.56 10.15
C LEU A 248 -15.50 9.75 10.86
N CYS A 249 -14.79 8.87 10.15
CA CYS A 249 -13.66 8.13 10.73
C CYS A 249 -12.49 9.08 11.09
N GLU A 250 -12.16 10.02 10.21
CA GLU A 250 -11.14 11.04 10.45
C GLU A 250 -11.48 11.90 11.67
N ASP A 251 -12.69 12.46 11.69
CA ASP A 251 -13.17 13.32 12.77
C ASP A 251 -13.24 12.57 14.09
N LEU A 252 -13.66 11.29 14.08
CA LEU A 252 -13.77 10.47 15.28
C LEU A 252 -12.39 10.25 15.91
N ILE A 253 -11.39 9.91 15.10
CA ILE A 253 -10.04 9.69 15.60
C ILE A 253 -9.39 10.99 16.06
N ASP A 254 -9.57 12.10 15.36
CA ASP A 254 -9.03 13.39 15.80
C ASP A 254 -9.69 13.88 17.10
N THR A 255 -10.98 13.62 17.28
CA THR A 255 -11.71 13.92 18.52
C THR A 255 -11.24 13.02 19.67
N ILE A 256 -11.17 11.70 19.47
CA ILE A 256 -10.69 10.77 20.50
C ILE A 256 -9.23 11.09 20.88
N ARG A 257 -8.37 11.41 19.92
CA ARG A 257 -6.97 11.77 20.20
C ARG A 257 -6.87 13.02 21.09
N ARG A 258 -7.79 13.98 20.95
CA ARG A 258 -7.82 15.21 21.74
C ARG A 258 -8.45 15.02 23.12
N GLU A 259 -9.59 14.33 23.18
CA GLU A 259 -10.43 14.29 24.39
C GLU A 259 -10.24 13.02 25.24
N ARG A 260 -9.90 11.88 24.61
CA ARG A 260 -9.85 10.55 25.23
C ARG A 260 -8.75 9.68 24.62
N SER A 261 -7.52 10.20 24.65
CA SER A 261 -6.35 9.54 24.04
C SER A 261 -6.09 8.12 24.56
N ASP A 262 -6.57 7.80 25.78
CA ASP A 262 -6.56 6.48 26.39
C ASP A 262 -7.28 5.41 25.55
N LEU A 263 -8.26 5.81 24.73
CA LEU A 263 -9.05 4.89 23.90
C LEU A 263 -8.35 4.51 22.58
N MET A 264 -7.25 5.18 22.22
CA MET A 264 -6.54 4.92 20.96
C MET A 264 -5.97 3.49 20.89
N ALA A 265 -5.41 2.99 22.00
CA ALA A 265 -4.84 1.65 22.06
C ALA A 265 -5.91 0.54 22.00
N PRO A 266 -7.03 0.60 22.76
CA PRO A 266 -8.15 -0.32 22.59
C PRO A 266 -8.72 -0.37 21.17
N ILE A 267 -8.92 0.78 20.54
CA ILE A 267 -9.39 0.86 19.15
C ILE A 267 -8.38 0.18 18.22
N ARG A 268 -7.09 0.50 18.34
CA ARG A 268 -6.02 -0.13 17.54
C ARG A 268 -6.05 -1.65 17.65
N ARG A 269 -6.19 -2.19 18.86
CA ARG A 269 -6.23 -3.64 19.12
C ARG A 269 -7.42 -4.31 18.44
N LEU A 270 -8.62 -3.73 18.52
CA LEU A 270 -9.80 -4.27 17.81
C LEU A 270 -9.61 -4.24 16.29
N LEU A 271 -9.02 -3.17 15.76
CA LEU A 271 -8.85 -2.99 14.33
C LEU A 271 -7.89 -4.00 13.70
N LEU A 272 -7.02 -4.65 14.48
CA LEU A 272 -6.15 -5.73 14.02
C LEU A 272 -6.88 -7.07 13.87
N ALA A 273 -7.96 -7.32 14.61
CA ALA A 273 -8.71 -8.57 14.51
C ALA A 273 -9.49 -8.65 13.19
N ARG A 274 -9.07 -9.50 12.24
CA ARG A 274 -9.65 -9.50 10.87
C ARG A 274 -11.02 -10.16 10.79
N THR A 275 -11.31 -11.07 11.71
CA THR A 275 -12.59 -11.77 11.83
C THR A 275 -13.40 -11.26 13.03
N SER A 276 -14.54 -11.89 13.33
CA SER A 276 -15.28 -11.57 14.57
C SER A 276 -14.46 -11.96 15.80
N VAL A 277 -14.64 -11.18 16.87
CA VAL A 277 -14.17 -11.54 18.21
C VAL A 277 -15.37 -11.74 19.13
N ASP A 278 -15.26 -12.66 20.08
CA ASP A 278 -16.29 -12.84 21.10
C ASP A 278 -16.41 -11.56 21.94
N ALA A 279 -17.66 -11.11 22.15
CA ALA A 279 -17.96 -9.94 22.96
C ALA A 279 -17.44 -10.09 24.40
N ASP A 280 -17.39 -11.31 24.94
CA ASP A 280 -16.89 -11.59 26.29
C ASP A 280 -15.36 -11.54 26.36
N ALA A 281 -14.67 -11.79 25.23
CA ALA A 281 -13.23 -11.67 25.15
C ALA A 281 -12.74 -10.23 24.90
N LEU A 282 -13.64 -9.31 24.54
CA LEU A 282 -13.30 -7.97 24.07
C LEU A 282 -12.45 -7.16 25.07
N GLU A 283 -12.80 -7.20 26.35
CA GLU A 283 -12.07 -6.50 27.41
C GLU A 283 -10.64 -7.06 27.57
N SER A 284 -10.47 -8.39 27.48
CA SER A 284 -9.16 -9.03 27.58
C SER A 284 -8.24 -8.70 26.38
N ILE A 285 -8.82 -8.61 25.18
CA ILE A 285 -8.09 -8.33 23.94
C ILE A 285 -7.71 -6.85 23.88
N THR A 286 -8.66 -5.96 24.17
CA THR A 286 -8.52 -4.52 23.88
C THR A 286 -8.11 -3.69 25.09
N SER A 287 -8.43 -4.16 26.30
CA SER A 287 -8.35 -3.37 27.55
C SER A 287 -9.18 -2.08 27.49
N ILE A 288 -10.31 -2.10 26.77
CA ILE A 288 -11.26 -0.99 26.75
C ILE A 288 -11.87 -0.76 28.15
N PRO A 289 -12.02 0.49 28.63
CA PRO A 289 -12.81 0.80 29.82
C PRO A 289 -14.27 0.34 29.65
N LYS A 290 -14.90 -0.12 30.74
CA LYS A 290 -16.24 -0.74 30.68
C LYS A 290 -17.29 0.22 30.14
N GLU A 291 -17.22 1.48 30.57
CA GLU A 291 -18.12 2.57 30.18
C GLU A 291 -17.96 2.97 28.69
N GLU A 292 -16.83 2.66 28.05
CA GLU A 292 -16.60 2.92 26.63
C GLU A 292 -16.66 1.64 25.78
N ARG A 293 -17.13 0.52 26.34
CA ARG A 293 -17.39 -0.72 25.59
C ARG A 293 -18.30 -0.49 24.37
N PRO A 294 -19.39 0.32 24.44
CA PRO A 294 -20.24 0.63 23.28
C PRO A 294 -19.48 1.22 22.08
N LEU A 295 -18.34 1.88 22.31
CA LEU A 295 -17.49 2.36 21.21
C LEU A 295 -17.06 1.21 20.30
N LEU A 296 -16.69 0.09 20.89
CA LEU A 296 -16.15 -1.07 20.20
C LEU A 296 -17.24 -2.05 19.76
N THR A 297 -18.35 -2.15 20.49
CA THR A 297 -19.43 -3.10 20.20
C THR A 297 -20.51 -2.54 19.29
N ASP A 298 -20.85 -1.26 19.40
CA ASP A 298 -22.05 -0.68 18.78
C ASP A 298 -21.74 0.48 17.84
N CYS A 299 -20.57 1.10 17.96
CA CYS A 299 -20.14 2.21 17.12
C CYS A 299 -19.15 1.80 16.01
N ILE A 300 -17.90 1.51 16.39
CA ILE A 300 -16.84 1.08 15.46
C ILE A 300 -17.10 -0.36 15.00
N GLY A 301 -17.39 -1.23 15.97
CA GLY A 301 -17.84 -2.58 15.72
C GLY A 301 -19.37 -2.70 15.70
N TYR A 302 -19.82 -3.93 15.50
CA TYR A 302 -21.22 -4.31 15.56
C TYR A 302 -21.40 -5.80 15.84
N GLY A 303 -22.52 -6.14 16.48
CA GLY A 303 -22.91 -7.51 16.83
C GLY A 303 -23.06 -7.65 18.34
N SER A 304 -23.86 -8.61 18.79
CA SER A 304 -24.14 -8.80 20.22
C SER A 304 -23.24 -9.84 20.89
N ARG A 305 -23.05 -10.99 20.24
CA ARG A 305 -22.12 -12.06 20.71
C ARG A 305 -20.78 -12.03 20.01
N GLU A 306 -20.81 -11.71 18.72
CA GLU A 306 -19.62 -11.64 17.88
C GLU A 306 -19.46 -10.21 17.37
N ILE A 307 -18.42 -9.53 17.83
CA ILE A 307 -18.13 -8.15 17.45
C ILE A 307 -17.34 -8.15 16.15
N ARG A 308 -17.84 -7.43 15.16
CA ARG A 308 -17.27 -7.30 13.82
C ARG A 308 -17.01 -5.85 13.50
N VAL A 309 -15.92 -5.54 12.81
CA VAL A 309 -15.70 -4.21 12.24
C VAL A 309 -15.96 -4.27 10.75
N SER A 310 -16.75 -3.32 10.24
CA SER A 310 -16.96 -3.18 8.79
C SER A 310 -15.62 -3.00 8.10
N PRO A 311 -15.30 -3.73 7.02
CA PRO A 311 -13.97 -3.64 6.43
C PRO A 311 -13.64 -2.22 5.92
N SER A 312 -14.65 -1.49 5.44
CA SER A 312 -14.50 -0.09 5.05
C SER A 312 -14.14 0.81 6.24
N VAL A 313 -14.79 0.64 7.40
CA VAL A 313 -14.46 1.39 8.62
C VAL A 313 -13.05 1.02 9.09
N ARG A 314 -12.74 -0.28 9.09
CA ARG A 314 -11.41 -0.78 9.48
C ARG A 314 -10.31 -0.14 8.64
N ALA A 315 -10.46 -0.11 7.32
CA ALA A 315 -9.48 0.47 6.41
C ALA A 315 -9.23 1.96 6.68
N HIS A 316 -10.30 2.77 6.79
CA HIS A 316 -10.15 4.21 7.05
C HIS A 316 -9.55 4.49 8.44
N LEU A 317 -10.00 3.79 9.48
CA LEU A 317 -9.44 3.98 10.83
C LEU A 317 -7.98 3.50 10.92
N ARG A 318 -7.62 2.37 10.29
CA ARG A 318 -6.22 1.90 10.26
C ARG A 318 -5.31 2.93 9.59
N ALA A 319 -5.73 3.50 8.46
CA ALA A 319 -4.99 4.50 7.73
C ALA A 319 -4.74 5.77 8.58
N LYS A 320 -5.75 6.22 9.34
CA LYS A 320 -5.66 7.41 10.20
C LYS A 320 -4.87 7.20 11.49
N ILE A 321 -4.97 6.02 12.11
CA ILE A 321 -4.34 5.72 13.41
C ILE A 321 -2.85 5.39 13.24
N GLY A 322 -2.46 4.77 12.13
CA GLY A 322 -1.11 4.22 11.96
C GLY A 322 -0.90 3.02 12.90
N VAL A 323 -1.44 1.86 12.54
CA VAL A 323 -1.46 0.67 13.43
C VAL A 323 -0.13 -0.08 13.53
N ASP A 324 0.87 0.26 12.72
CA ASP A 324 2.06 -0.58 12.48
C ASP A 324 3.34 -0.20 13.25
N LEU A 325 3.34 0.84 14.11
CA LEU A 325 4.61 1.39 14.64
C LEU A 325 4.74 1.42 16.18
N GLU A 326 3.65 1.50 16.96
CA GLU A 326 3.72 1.46 18.44
C GLU A 326 2.61 0.61 19.06
N GLY A 327 2.98 -0.36 19.92
CA GLY A 327 2.04 -1.27 20.60
C GLY A 327 1.44 -2.39 19.74
N GLY A 328 1.84 -2.49 18.46
CA GLY A 328 1.36 -3.52 17.53
C GLY A 328 1.70 -4.94 17.98
N ASP A 329 2.94 -5.18 18.41
CA ASP A 329 3.39 -6.50 18.89
C ASP A 329 2.54 -7.02 20.06
N GLU A 330 2.24 -6.19 21.05
CA GLU A 330 1.38 -6.58 22.19
C GLU A 330 -0.03 -6.95 21.71
N ALA A 331 -0.59 -6.18 20.77
CA ALA A 331 -1.91 -6.43 20.23
C ALA A 331 -1.96 -7.72 19.40
N HIS A 332 -0.96 -7.95 18.54
CA HIS A 332 -0.80 -9.20 17.82
C HIS A 332 -0.61 -10.38 18.77
N GLN A 333 0.12 -10.22 19.86
CA GLN A 333 0.33 -11.28 20.85
C GLN A 333 -0.99 -11.66 21.52
N ARG A 334 -1.76 -10.67 22.00
CA ARG A 334 -3.09 -10.90 22.61
C ARG A 334 -4.05 -11.61 21.67
N LEU A 335 -4.09 -11.20 20.40
CA LEU A 335 -4.93 -11.85 19.39
C LEU A 335 -4.45 -13.26 19.06
N ALA A 336 -3.13 -13.47 18.95
CA ALA A 336 -2.56 -14.80 18.77
C ALA A 336 -2.94 -15.73 19.93
N ASP A 337 -2.85 -15.27 21.18
CA ASP A 337 -3.22 -16.04 22.36
C ASP A 337 -4.73 -16.34 22.40
N TYR A 338 -5.56 -15.36 22.07
CA TYR A 338 -7.01 -15.54 21.94
C TYR A 338 -7.35 -16.62 20.91
N TYR A 339 -6.83 -16.53 19.68
CA TYR A 339 -7.11 -17.52 18.65
C TYR A 339 -6.46 -18.88 18.94
N LYS A 340 -5.30 -18.92 19.60
CA LYS A 340 -4.68 -20.16 20.10
C LYS A 340 -5.56 -20.87 21.11
N SER A 341 -6.26 -20.14 21.98
CA SER A 341 -7.24 -20.73 22.90
C SER A 341 -8.46 -21.31 22.19
N ALA A 342 -8.84 -20.74 21.03
CA ALA A 342 -9.99 -21.18 20.25
C ALA A 342 -9.69 -22.41 19.37
N ASP A 343 -8.50 -22.50 18.76
CA ASP A 343 -8.14 -23.64 17.90
C ASP A 343 -7.39 -24.74 18.67
N GLY A 344 -6.34 -24.38 19.41
CA GLY A 344 -5.48 -25.29 20.18
C GLY A 344 -4.59 -26.24 19.37
N MET A 345 -4.49 -26.07 18.04
CA MET A 345 -3.84 -27.00 17.12
C MET A 345 -2.49 -26.47 16.62
N ARG A 346 -1.60 -27.39 16.22
CA ARG A 346 -0.33 -27.05 15.57
C ARG A 346 -0.47 -27.02 14.06
N ASP A 347 -1.10 -28.03 13.48
CA ASP A 347 -1.29 -28.17 12.04
C ASP A 347 -2.73 -27.83 11.64
N ILE A 348 -2.89 -27.12 10.51
CA ILE A 348 -4.20 -26.83 9.94
C ILE A 348 -4.96 -28.13 9.60
N ALA A 349 -4.26 -29.21 9.23
CA ALA A 349 -4.85 -30.51 8.92
C ALA A 349 -5.69 -31.09 10.06
N ASP A 350 -5.44 -30.69 11.31
CA ASP A 350 -6.17 -31.13 12.50
C ASP A 350 -7.39 -30.24 12.81
N THR A 351 -7.62 -29.19 12.02
CA THR A 351 -8.74 -28.28 12.20
C THR A 351 -10.00 -28.74 11.44
N HIS A 352 -11.15 -28.18 11.83
CA HIS A 352 -12.44 -28.32 11.17
C HIS A 352 -13.33 -27.14 11.57
N GLY A 353 -14.16 -26.66 10.64
CA GLY A 353 -15.10 -25.56 10.88
C GLY A 353 -14.41 -24.29 11.40
N ASP A 354 -14.97 -23.67 12.43
CA ASP A 354 -14.48 -22.41 13.00
C ASP A 354 -13.05 -22.51 13.56
N LYS A 355 -12.59 -23.71 13.95
CA LYS A 355 -11.19 -23.90 14.37
C LYS A 355 -10.20 -23.65 13.24
N THR A 356 -10.59 -23.87 11.98
CA THR A 356 -9.76 -23.52 10.82
C THR A 356 -9.59 -22.00 10.71
N ILE A 357 -10.66 -21.24 10.98
CA ILE A 357 -10.61 -19.77 10.98
C ILE A 357 -9.71 -19.29 12.12
N ALA A 358 -9.90 -19.82 13.33
CA ALA A 358 -9.07 -19.47 14.48
C ALA A 358 -7.59 -19.81 14.25
N TRP A 359 -7.28 -20.97 13.66
CA TRP A 359 -5.90 -21.33 13.30
C TRP A 359 -5.29 -20.33 12.30
N LEU A 360 -6.03 -19.95 11.25
CA LEU A 360 -5.58 -18.97 10.26
C LEU A 360 -5.27 -17.62 10.91
N GLU A 361 -6.15 -17.12 11.79
CA GLU A 361 -5.93 -15.85 12.49
C GLU A 361 -4.78 -15.93 13.50
N LYS A 362 -4.66 -17.03 14.25
CA LYS A 362 -3.50 -17.27 15.13
C LYS A 362 -2.21 -17.16 14.35
N ILE A 363 -2.09 -17.90 13.24
CA ILE A 363 -0.87 -17.88 12.42
C ILE A 363 -0.64 -16.47 11.86
N TYR A 364 -1.65 -15.82 11.30
CA TYR A 364 -1.54 -14.44 10.82
C TYR A 364 -0.94 -13.52 11.90
N HIS A 365 -1.48 -13.53 13.12
CA HIS A 365 -0.99 -12.66 14.19
C HIS A 365 0.42 -13.04 14.66
N GLN A 366 0.76 -14.33 14.73
CA GLN A 366 2.12 -14.79 15.05
C GLN A 366 3.16 -14.32 14.03
N LEU A 367 2.80 -14.26 12.74
CA LEU A 367 3.71 -13.80 11.68
C LEU A 367 4.13 -12.33 11.84
N GLN A 368 3.32 -11.54 12.56
CA GLN A 368 3.50 -10.10 12.83
C GLN A 368 4.17 -9.79 14.18
N LEU A 369 4.68 -10.79 14.90
CA LEU A 369 5.42 -10.60 16.15
C LEU A 369 6.92 -10.46 15.89
N ARG A 370 7.65 -9.62 16.63
CA ARG A 370 9.13 -9.62 16.56
C ARG A 370 9.70 -11.03 16.80
N ASP A 371 9.32 -11.62 17.93
CA ASP A 371 9.73 -12.95 18.34
C ASP A 371 8.57 -13.93 18.14
N ALA A 372 8.66 -14.79 17.12
CA ALA A 372 7.61 -15.75 16.78
C ALA A 372 8.13 -17.20 16.92
N PRO A 373 8.04 -17.81 18.12
CA PRO A 373 8.74 -19.08 18.42
C PRO A 373 8.10 -20.37 17.84
N GLU A 374 7.03 -20.31 17.04
CA GLU A 374 6.24 -21.51 16.66
C GLU A 374 6.06 -21.72 15.13
N LEU A 375 6.89 -21.11 14.29
CA LEU A 375 6.71 -21.13 12.82
C LEU A 375 7.77 -21.97 12.09
N GLU A 376 7.87 -23.26 12.46
CA GLU A 376 8.81 -24.19 11.84
C GLU A 376 8.44 -24.51 10.38
N LEU A 377 7.15 -24.77 10.11
CA LEU A 377 6.65 -25.13 8.78
C LEU A 377 5.31 -24.48 8.50
N LEU A 378 5.26 -23.63 7.46
CA LEU A 378 4.02 -23.01 6.99
C LEU A 378 3.47 -23.79 5.77
N PRO A 379 2.13 -23.93 5.64
CA PRO A 379 1.50 -24.75 4.62
C PRO A 379 1.64 -24.19 3.20
N CYS A 380 1.70 -22.85 3.05
CA CYS A 380 1.77 -22.16 1.76
C CYS A 380 2.81 -21.03 1.76
N ARG A 381 3.24 -20.64 0.55
CA ARG A 381 4.23 -19.57 0.33
C ARG A 381 3.78 -18.20 0.85
N GLU A 382 2.48 -17.89 0.79
CA GLU A 382 1.91 -16.63 1.26
C GLU A 382 2.22 -16.32 2.72
N MET A 383 2.23 -17.36 3.57
CA MET A 383 2.56 -17.18 4.98
C MET A 383 4.06 -16.92 5.19
N TYR A 384 4.94 -17.54 4.39
CA TYR A 384 6.37 -17.17 4.40
C TYR A 384 6.57 -15.74 3.92
N TRP A 385 5.85 -15.32 2.86
CA TRP A 385 5.92 -13.96 2.36
C TRP A 385 5.47 -12.95 3.41
N ALA A 386 4.38 -13.24 4.12
CA ALA A 386 3.91 -12.41 5.22
C ALA A 386 5.01 -12.19 6.28
N ARG A 387 5.63 -13.28 6.74
CA ARG A 387 6.71 -13.23 7.73
C ARG A 387 7.93 -12.50 7.21
N GLY A 388 8.37 -12.84 6.00
CA GLY A 388 9.55 -12.26 5.37
C GLY A 388 9.39 -10.76 5.15
N ARG A 389 8.19 -10.30 4.73
CA ARG A 389 7.89 -8.87 4.57
C ARG A 389 7.86 -8.14 5.90
N TYR A 390 7.26 -8.72 6.94
CA TYR A 390 7.26 -8.11 8.27
C TYR A 390 8.70 -7.89 8.77
N LEU A 391 9.54 -8.93 8.72
CA LEU A 391 10.96 -8.84 9.11
C LEU A 391 11.73 -7.83 8.26
N SER A 392 11.57 -7.87 6.94
CA SER A 392 12.31 -7.05 5.97
C SER A 392 11.91 -5.57 6.02
N LEU A 393 10.61 -5.29 5.97
CA LEU A 393 10.10 -3.92 5.78
C LEU A 393 9.79 -3.21 7.10
N LYS A 394 9.24 -3.94 8.09
CA LYS A 394 8.84 -3.34 9.38
C LYS A 394 10.00 -3.32 10.35
N LEU A 395 10.70 -4.45 10.51
CA LEU A 395 11.80 -4.56 11.47
C LEU A 395 13.17 -4.25 10.89
N ARG A 396 13.31 -4.22 9.56
CA ARG A 396 14.62 -4.12 8.86
C ARG A 396 15.62 -5.18 9.34
N ASN A 397 15.11 -6.32 9.78
CA ASN A 397 15.91 -7.48 10.15
C ASN A 397 16.14 -8.34 8.90
N TYR A 398 17.08 -7.89 8.08
CA TYR A 398 17.35 -8.47 6.76
C TYR A 398 17.90 -9.89 6.85
N GLU A 399 18.68 -10.20 7.89
CA GLU A 399 19.17 -11.56 8.15
C GLU A 399 18.03 -12.56 8.35
N ASP A 400 17.10 -12.27 9.26
CA ASP A 400 15.97 -13.19 9.51
C ASP A 400 15.01 -13.24 8.34
N ALA A 401 14.78 -12.12 7.65
CA ALA A 401 13.99 -12.11 6.43
C ALA A 401 14.62 -13.01 5.35
N ALA A 402 15.94 -12.92 5.14
CA ALA A 402 16.66 -13.77 4.19
C ALA A 402 16.50 -15.26 4.54
N ARG A 403 16.61 -15.64 5.82
CA ARG A 403 16.37 -17.02 6.27
C ARG A 403 14.94 -17.50 5.99
N VAL A 404 13.94 -16.64 6.17
CA VAL A 404 12.54 -16.99 5.88
C VAL A 404 12.33 -17.21 4.39
N TYR A 405 12.87 -16.33 3.55
CA TYR A 405 12.75 -16.47 2.10
C TYR A 405 13.58 -17.63 1.53
N GLU A 406 14.74 -17.93 2.12
CA GLU A 406 15.51 -19.15 1.81
C GLU A 406 14.68 -20.42 2.08
N ARG A 407 14.07 -20.52 3.28
CA ARG A 407 13.18 -21.65 3.61
C ARG A 407 11.99 -21.74 2.65
N CYS A 408 11.41 -20.60 2.28
CA CYS A 408 10.33 -20.53 1.30
C CYS A 408 10.77 -21.06 -0.06
N ALA A 409 11.90 -20.58 -0.60
CA ALA A 409 12.43 -21.00 -1.89
C ALA A 409 12.90 -22.47 -1.89
N ALA A 410 13.37 -22.99 -0.75
CA ALA A 410 13.71 -24.40 -0.60
C ALA A 410 12.46 -25.30 -0.62
N ARG A 411 11.37 -24.85 0.00
CA ARG A 411 10.09 -25.59 0.03
C ARG A 411 9.29 -25.45 -1.26
N PHE A 412 9.38 -24.28 -1.89
CA PHE A 412 8.65 -23.92 -3.11
C PHE A 412 9.66 -23.44 -4.18
N PRO A 413 10.35 -24.36 -4.88
CA PRO A 413 11.42 -24.00 -5.81
C PRO A 413 10.99 -23.09 -6.97
N GLU A 414 9.71 -23.12 -7.35
CA GLU A 414 9.12 -22.31 -8.42
C GLU A 414 8.61 -20.93 -7.94
N ASP A 415 8.97 -20.52 -6.73
CA ASP A 415 8.57 -19.23 -6.16
C ASP A 415 9.57 -18.12 -6.50
N ASP A 416 9.29 -17.39 -7.58
CA ASP A 416 10.07 -16.24 -8.03
C ASP A 416 10.13 -15.12 -6.99
N TYR A 417 9.02 -14.87 -6.28
CA TYR A 417 8.93 -13.85 -5.24
C TYR A 417 9.87 -14.20 -4.07
N ALA A 418 9.85 -15.44 -3.58
CA ALA A 418 10.75 -15.86 -2.51
C ALA A 418 12.23 -15.75 -2.91
N ARG A 419 12.60 -16.17 -4.12
CA ARG A 419 13.99 -16.02 -4.60
C ARG A 419 14.41 -14.56 -4.71
N HIS A 420 13.55 -13.72 -5.25
CA HIS A 420 13.81 -12.30 -5.36
C HIS A 420 14.05 -11.66 -4.00
N TYR A 421 13.14 -11.88 -3.04
CA TYR A 421 13.25 -11.27 -1.72
C TYR A 421 14.31 -11.94 -0.86
N TRP A 422 14.70 -13.18 -1.12
CA TRP A 422 15.91 -13.77 -0.56
C TRP A 422 17.14 -12.97 -1.01
N ALA A 423 17.31 -12.74 -2.32
CA ALA A 423 18.41 -11.94 -2.87
C ALA A 423 18.44 -10.52 -2.30
N PHE A 424 17.29 -9.85 -2.28
CA PHE A 424 17.16 -8.50 -1.73
C PHE A 424 17.60 -8.41 -0.27
N ASN A 425 17.11 -9.32 0.58
CA ASN A 425 17.46 -9.30 2.00
C ASN A 425 18.92 -9.68 2.23
N LEU A 426 19.50 -10.60 1.44
CA LEU A 426 20.94 -10.87 1.47
C LEU A 426 21.79 -9.64 1.10
N ALA A 427 21.35 -8.88 0.08
CA ALA A 427 22.04 -7.66 -0.34
C ALA A 427 22.02 -6.60 0.77
N GLN A 428 20.86 -6.36 1.37
CA GLN A 428 20.71 -5.41 2.48
C GLN A 428 21.49 -5.84 3.73
N ALA A 429 21.59 -7.15 3.98
CA ALA A 429 22.40 -7.73 5.05
C ALA A 429 23.91 -7.79 4.73
N GLY A 430 24.37 -7.23 3.60
CA GLY A 430 25.78 -7.21 3.20
C GLY A 430 26.41 -8.59 3.02
N ARG A 431 25.61 -9.60 2.63
CA ARG A 431 26.08 -10.98 2.44
C ARG A 431 26.79 -11.16 1.08
N GLU A 432 27.26 -12.37 0.82
CA GLU A 432 28.10 -12.68 -0.35
C GLU A 432 27.43 -12.27 -1.67
N ARG A 433 28.10 -11.35 -2.39
CA ARG A 433 27.62 -10.75 -3.64
C ARG A 433 27.26 -11.78 -4.72
N LYS A 434 28.03 -12.87 -4.81
CA LYS A 434 27.80 -13.95 -5.78
C LYS A 434 26.48 -14.68 -5.51
N THR A 435 26.19 -14.94 -4.24
CA THR A 435 24.95 -15.59 -3.82
C THR A 435 23.75 -14.66 -4.08
N VAL A 436 23.87 -13.37 -3.77
CA VAL A 436 22.85 -12.35 -4.12
C VAL A 436 22.55 -12.35 -5.62
N GLU A 437 23.57 -12.22 -6.47
CA GLU A 437 23.39 -12.19 -7.93
C GLU A 437 22.74 -13.49 -8.44
N THR A 438 23.17 -14.64 -7.93
CA THR A 438 22.61 -15.95 -8.30
C THR A 438 21.12 -16.01 -8.00
N GLN A 439 20.70 -15.56 -6.82
CA GLN A 439 19.27 -15.59 -6.45
C GLN A 439 18.43 -14.61 -7.27
N TYR A 440 18.96 -13.41 -7.59
CA TYR A 440 18.27 -12.51 -8.52
C TYR A 440 18.10 -13.12 -9.91
N ARG A 441 19.15 -13.73 -10.46
CA ARG A 441 19.08 -14.40 -11.78
C ARG A 441 18.10 -15.56 -11.78
N GLN A 442 18.03 -16.34 -10.69
CA GLN A 442 17.04 -17.42 -10.57
C GLN A 442 15.60 -16.88 -10.50
N ALA A 443 15.35 -15.77 -9.79
CA ALA A 443 14.02 -15.14 -9.79
C ALA A 443 13.61 -14.66 -11.19
N ILE A 444 14.54 -14.06 -11.94
CA ILE A 444 14.33 -13.66 -13.35
C ILE A 444 14.12 -14.89 -14.24
N GLN A 445 14.84 -16.00 -14.02
CA GLN A 445 14.63 -17.22 -14.79
C GLN A 445 13.22 -17.79 -14.60
N LEU A 446 12.68 -17.75 -13.38
CA LEU A 446 11.31 -18.20 -13.08
C LEU A 446 10.25 -17.26 -13.66
N PHE A 447 10.49 -15.95 -13.62
CA PHE A 447 9.56 -14.96 -14.14
C PHE A 447 10.28 -13.81 -14.89
N PRO A 448 10.67 -14.05 -16.16
CA PRO A 448 11.60 -13.16 -16.88
C PRO A 448 10.99 -11.80 -17.19
N ASN A 449 9.70 -11.71 -17.47
CA ASN A 449 9.06 -10.46 -17.86
C ASN A 449 8.65 -9.55 -16.67
N HIS A 450 9.04 -9.89 -15.43
CA HIS A 450 8.76 -9.07 -14.25
C HIS A 450 9.66 -7.83 -14.22
N PRO A 451 9.13 -6.60 -14.36
CA PRO A 451 9.95 -5.39 -14.43
C PRO A 451 10.83 -5.18 -13.19
N TRP A 452 10.27 -5.35 -11.99
CA TRP A 452 11.01 -5.19 -10.75
C TRP A 452 12.13 -6.22 -10.54
N TRP A 453 11.97 -7.47 -11.00
CA TRP A 453 12.99 -8.50 -10.77
C TRP A 453 14.25 -8.15 -11.56
N ASN A 454 14.04 -7.73 -12.81
CA ASN A 454 15.10 -7.25 -13.69
C ASN A 454 15.74 -5.96 -13.17
N SER A 455 14.95 -4.96 -12.75
CA SER A 455 15.48 -3.68 -12.28
C SER A 455 16.37 -3.84 -11.05
N ARG A 456 16.05 -4.78 -10.15
CA ARG A 456 16.84 -5.06 -8.94
C ARG A 456 18.18 -5.73 -9.24
N LEU A 457 18.26 -6.63 -10.21
CA LEU A 457 19.55 -7.18 -10.63
C LEU A 457 20.46 -6.08 -11.18
N VAL A 458 19.93 -5.23 -12.07
CA VAL A 458 20.71 -4.13 -12.66
C VAL A 458 21.17 -3.15 -11.57
N THR A 459 20.25 -2.73 -10.71
CA THR A 459 20.54 -1.82 -9.59
C THR A 459 21.62 -2.39 -8.67
N PHE A 460 21.51 -3.67 -8.30
CA PHE A 460 22.52 -4.36 -7.50
C PHE A 460 23.90 -4.32 -8.17
N LEU A 461 23.99 -4.59 -9.47
CA LEU A 461 25.26 -4.56 -10.21
C LEU A 461 25.87 -3.15 -10.29
N VAL A 462 25.03 -2.11 -10.41
CA VAL A 462 25.47 -0.70 -10.32
C VAL A 462 26.04 -0.40 -8.93
N GLU A 463 25.32 -0.77 -7.87
CA GLU A 463 25.75 -0.59 -6.47
C GLU A 463 27.06 -1.35 -6.16
N GLN A 464 27.29 -2.48 -6.82
CA GLN A 464 28.56 -3.23 -6.71
C GLN A 464 29.73 -2.60 -7.49
N GLY A 465 29.52 -1.49 -8.20
CA GLY A 465 30.53 -0.85 -9.04
C GLY A 465 30.93 -1.70 -10.25
N ARG A 466 30.00 -2.48 -10.81
CA ARG A 466 30.22 -3.36 -11.98
C ARG A 466 29.48 -2.83 -13.22
N PRO A 467 29.88 -1.68 -13.77
CA PRO A 467 29.11 -0.97 -14.78
C PRO A 467 28.89 -1.79 -16.06
N ARG A 468 29.89 -2.54 -16.51
CA ARG A 468 29.77 -3.41 -17.70
C ARG A 468 28.73 -4.50 -17.51
N SER A 469 28.77 -5.21 -16.37
CA SER A 469 27.76 -6.24 -16.06
C SER A 469 26.37 -5.63 -15.88
N ALA A 470 26.28 -4.41 -15.32
CA ALA A 470 25.01 -3.71 -15.19
C ALA A 470 24.41 -3.33 -16.56
N GLN A 471 25.23 -2.86 -17.51
CA GLN A 471 24.79 -2.59 -18.88
C GLN A 471 24.35 -3.86 -19.62
N GLU A 472 25.08 -4.97 -19.46
CA GLU A 472 24.71 -6.28 -20.01
C GLU A 472 23.35 -6.73 -19.43
N ALA A 473 23.18 -6.67 -18.10
CA ALA A 473 21.92 -6.99 -17.43
C ALA A 473 20.78 -6.03 -17.79
N TRP A 474 21.06 -4.75 -18.07
CA TRP A 474 20.07 -3.78 -18.54
C TRP A 474 19.55 -4.15 -19.93
N LYS A 475 20.44 -4.60 -20.82
CA LYS A 475 20.03 -5.11 -22.14
C LYS A 475 19.17 -6.37 -22.00
N GLU A 476 19.58 -7.33 -21.18
CA GLU A 476 18.79 -8.54 -20.87
C GLU A 476 17.41 -8.16 -20.29
N ALA A 477 17.36 -7.16 -19.40
CA ALA A 477 16.11 -6.67 -18.81
C ALA A 477 15.12 -6.15 -19.85
N LEU A 478 15.60 -5.36 -20.83
CA LEU A 478 14.77 -4.86 -21.91
C LEU A 478 14.30 -5.99 -22.82
N GLU A 479 15.19 -6.92 -23.20
CA GLU A 479 14.85 -8.11 -24.00
C GLU A 479 13.77 -8.97 -23.31
N ASN A 480 13.82 -9.09 -21.99
CA ASN A 480 12.84 -9.88 -21.22
C ASN A 480 11.49 -9.19 -21.03
N VAL A 481 11.49 -7.87 -20.81
CA VAL A 481 10.32 -7.13 -20.31
C VAL A 481 9.58 -6.37 -21.40
N ASP A 482 10.31 -5.85 -22.38
CA ASP A 482 9.80 -5.05 -23.50
C ASP A 482 10.63 -5.26 -24.77
N PRO A 483 10.63 -6.49 -25.35
CA PRO A 483 11.49 -6.86 -26.47
C PRO A 483 11.25 -6.01 -27.72
N ASP A 484 10.01 -5.54 -27.92
CA ASP A 484 9.59 -4.76 -29.08
C ASP A 484 9.59 -3.24 -28.83
N GLY A 485 9.72 -2.80 -27.57
CA GLY A 485 9.67 -1.38 -27.17
C GLY A 485 8.27 -0.76 -27.10
N ASP A 486 7.23 -1.53 -27.41
CA ASP A 486 5.83 -1.08 -27.45
C ASP A 486 5.16 -1.13 -26.06
N ARG A 487 5.68 -1.93 -25.13
CA ARG A 487 5.09 -2.06 -23.80
C ARG A 487 5.20 -0.75 -23.02
N LEU A 488 6.29 -0.01 -23.18
CA LEU A 488 6.45 1.30 -22.54
C LEU A 488 5.35 2.31 -22.92
N ILE A 489 4.78 2.18 -24.12
CA ILE A 489 3.68 3.03 -24.60
C ILE A 489 2.32 2.55 -24.08
N THR A 490 2.10 1.22 -24.11
CA THR A 490 0.82 0.60 -23.74
C THR A 490 0.63 0.43 -22.24
N ASP A 491 1.72 0.33 -21.48
CA ASP A 491 1.81 0.19 -20.03
C ASP A 491 2.81 1.21 -19.46
N PRO A 492 2.43 2.50 -19.34
CA PRO A 492 3.33 3.55 -18.85
C PRO A 492 3.89 3.29 -17.43
N GLU A 493 3.24 2.46 -16.61
CA GLU A 493 3.73 2.08 -15.27
C GLU A 493 5.02 1.25 -15.35
N LEU A 494 5.31 0.62 -16.50
CA LEU A 494 6.59 -0.04 -16.74
C LEU A 494 7.79 0.89 -16.48
N ALA A 495 7.68 2.16 -16.87
CA ALA A 495 8.74 3.13 -16.69
C ALA A 495 9.03 3.37 -15.20
N ASP A 496 8.00 3.36 -14.35
CA ASP A 496 8.14 3.56 -12.90
C ASP A 496 8.71 2.31 -12.18
N HIS A 497 8.44 1.11 -12.69
CA HIS A 497 8.90 -0.16 -12.08
C HIS A 497 10.27 -0.65 -12.60
N LEU A 498 10.70 -0.20 -13.77
CA LEU A 498 11.97 -0.60 -14.39
C LEU A 498 12.94 0.59 -14.57
N HIS A 499 12.60 1.53 -15.44
CA HIS A 499 13.52 2.58 -15.88
C HIS A 499 13.89 3.56 -14.76
N TYR A 500 12.91 3.95 -13.94
CA TYR A 500 13.11 4.86 -12.80
C TYR A 500 14.21 4.36 -11.87
N TRP A 501 14.14 3.10 -11.44
CA TRP A 501 15.08 2.52 -10.48
C TRP A 501 16.49 2.39 -11.06
N VAL A 502 16.61 1.95 -12.32
CA VAL A 502 17.92 1.81 -12.95
C VAL A 502 18.56 3.18 -13.18
N ALA A 503 17.81 4.16 -13.68
CA ALA A 503 18.32 5.52 -13.85
C ALA A 503 18.71 6.17 -12.52
N GLN A 504 17.92 5.95 -11.46
CA GLN A 504 18.23 6.43 -10.12
C GLN A 504 19.53 5.79 -9.59
N ALA A 505 19.71 4.47 -9.76
CA ALA A 505 20.91 3.77 -9.32
C ALA A 505 22.18 4.32 -9.99
N TRP A 506 22.12 4.57 -11.31
CA TRP A 506 23.24 5.18 -12.03
C TRP A 506 23.53 6.61 -11.58
N LEU A 507 22.50 7.41 -11.32
CA LEU A 507 22.65 8.76 -10.78
C LEU A 507 23.33 8.72 -9.40
N GLU A 508 22.88 7.82 -8.51
CA GLU A 508 23.45 7.66 -7.17
C GLU A 508 24.90 7.14 -7.20
N ALA A 509 25.24 6.33 -8.20
CA ALA A 509 26.62 5.92 -8.50
C ALA A 509 27.48 7.03 -9.15
N GLY A 510 26.92 8.23 -9.38
CA GLY A 510 27.61 9.36 -9.98
C GLY A 510 27.85 9.23 -11.48
N ASN A 511 27.05 8.43 -12.19
CA ASN A 511 27.11 8.27 -13.63
C ASN A 511 25.88 8.91 -14.30
N SER A 512 25.92 10.23 -14.45
CA SER A 512 24.82 10.98 -15.06
C SER A 512 24.59 10.64 -16.54
N ALA A 513 25.64 10.18 -17.24
CA ALA A 513 25.55 9.82 -18.66
C ALA A 513 24.65 8.59 -18.88
N GLU A 514 24.85 7.52 -18.11
CA GLU A 514 24.00 6.33 -18.18
C GLU A 514 22.58 6.61 -17.70
N ALA A 515 22.42 7.36 -16.60
CA ALA A 515 21.10 7.79 -16.12
C ALA A 515 20.36 8.60 -17.20
N THR A 516 21.07 9.49 -17.91
CA THR A 516 20.52 10.27 -19.02
C THR A 516 20.12 9.36 -20.19
N ALA A 517 20.95 8.39 -20.56
CA ALA A 517 20.68 7.46 -21.65
C ALA A 517 19.41 6.65 -21.38
N ILE A 518 19.27 6.08 -20.18
CA ILE A 518 18.08 5.32 -19.78
C ILE A 518 16.84 6.19 -19.86
N LEU A 519 16.86 7.36 -19.23
CA LEU A 519 15.64 8.16 -19.26
C LEU A 519 15.32 8.63 -20.68
N ARG A 520 16.31 8.96 -21.52
CA ARG A 520 16.08 9.38 -22.93
C ARG A 520 15.40 8.31 -23.77
N SER A 521 15.49 7.03 -23.37
CA SER A 521 14.76 5.95 -24.02
C SER A 521 13.25 5.98 -23.75
N ILE A 522 12.80 6.76 -22.76
CA ILE A 522 11.39 6.87 -22.38
C ILE A 522 10.69 7.95 -23.21
N PRO A 523 9.53 7.66 -23.84
CA PRO A 523 8.70 8.66 -24.51
C PRO A 523 8.32 9.82 -23.58
N LYS A 524 8.31 11.04 -24.11
CA LYS A 524 8.03 12.25 -23.32
C LYS A 524 6.65 12.22 -22.67
N GLU A 525 5.68 11.66 -23.35
CA GLU A 525 4.29 11.52 -22.91
C GLU A 525 4.19 10.59 -21.69
N VAL A 526 5.04 9.55 -21.63
CA VAL A 526 5.13 8.62 -20.49
C VAL A 526 5.76 9.34 -19.29
N ILE A 527 6.87 10.06 -19.50
CA ILE A 527 7.50 10.87 -18.44
C ILE A 527 6.51 11.86 -17.83
N GLN A 528 5.73 12.56 -18.66
CA GLN A 528 4.77 13.58 -18.20
C GLN A 528 3.59 13.00 -17.39
N ARG A 529 3.21 11.74 -17.65
CA ARG A 529 2.13 11.06 -16.94
C ARG A 529 2.58 10.46 -15.61
N SER A 530 3.87 10.16 -15.45
CA SER A 530 4.43 9.63 -14.20
C SER A 530 4.50 10.71 -13.13
N SER A 531 4.21 10.30 -11.88
CA SER A 531 4.36 11.15 -10.70
C SER A 531 5.80 11.30 -10.21
N ARG A 532 6.73 10.44 -10.69
CA ARG A 532 8.11 10.36 -10.17
C ARG A 532 9.17 10.72 -11.20
N LEU A 533 8.98 10.32 -12.48
CA LEU A 533 9.97 10.51 -13.53
C LEU A 533 10.32 11.98 -13.80
N PRO A 534 9.38 12.96 -13.79
CA PRO A 534 9.75 14.37 -14.01
C PRO A 534 10.76 14.90 -12.99
N GLY A 535 10.58 14.51 -11.72
CA GLY A 535 11.51 14.86 -10.65
C GLY A 535 12.88 14.25 -10.88
N LEU A 536 12.95 12.94 -11.16
CA LEU A 536 14.22 12.26 -11.44
C LEU A 536 14.92 12.84 -12.68
N TRP A 537 14.18 13.14 -13.74
CA TRP A 537 14.71 13.74 -14.96
C TRP A 537 15.42 15.07 -14.71
N GLN A 538 14.81 15.94 -13.90
CA GLN A 538 15.44 17.22 -13.51
C GLN A 538 16.76 16.98 -12.78
N ARG A 539 16.82 16.01 -11.86
CA ARG A 539 18.02 15.68 -11.09
C ARG A 539 19.14 15.14 -11.98
N VAL A 540 18.80 14.23 -12.91
CA VAL A 540 19.74 13.68 -13.89
C VAL A 540 20.30 14.77 -14.81
N LEU A 541 19.45 15.67 -15.31
CA LEU A 541 19.92 16.79 -16.14
C LEU A 541 20.80 17.78 -15.36
N ALA A 542 20.47 18.04 -14.09
CA ALA A 542 21.30 18.89 -13.23
C ALA A 542 22.67 18.26 -12.97
N ALA A 543 22.74 16.94 -12.77
CA ALA A 543 23.99 16.21 -12.63
C ALA A 543 24.80 16.20 -13.93
N ALA A 544 24.16 15.98 -15.08
CA ALA A 544 24.83 16.03 -16.38
C ALA A 544 25.39 17.43 -16.72
N GLU A 545 24.69 18.49 -16.32
CA GLU A 545 25.18 19.87 -16.42
C GLU A 545 26.41 20.08 -15.53
N ALA A 546 26.38 19.61 -14.29
CA ALA A 546 27.50 19.71 -13.37
C ALA A 546 28.71 18.90 -13.86
N ASP A 547 28.50 17.69 -14.38
CA ASP A 547 29.57 16.86 -14.96
C ASP A 547 30.22 17.53 -16.18
N ALA A 548 29.42 18.20 -17.02
CA ALA A 548 29.94 18.95 -18.17
C ALA A 548 30.78 20.17 -17.76
N LEU A 549 30.46 20.80 -16.63
CA LEU A 549 31.17 21.99 -16.10
C LEU A 549 32.31 21.64 -15.13
N GLY A 550 32.31 20.43 -14.56
CA GLY A 550 33.19 20.04 -13.45
C GLY A 550 32.76 20.60 -12.08
N PHE A 551 31.62 21.27 -11.99
CA PHE A 551 30.96 21.69 -10.75
C PHE A 551 29.53 22.18 -11.04
N ALA A 552 28.65 22.12 -10.04
CA ALA A 552 27.31 22.66 -10.17
C ALA A 552 27.33 24.19 -10.06
N VAL A 553 26.71 24.88 -11.02
CA VAL A 553 26.55 26.35 -11.00
C VAL A 553 25.14 26.81 -10.62
N TYR A 554 24.22 25.86 -10.43
CA TYR A 554 22.88 26.09 -9.88
C TYR A 554 22.53 25.05 -8.82
N PRO A 555 21.73 25.41 -7.80
CA PRO A 555 21.11 24.44 -6.91
C PRO A 555 20.25 23.42 -7.68
N GLU A 556 20.23 22.16 -7.24
CA GLU A 556 19.37 21.10 -7.81
C GLU A 556 17.87 21.48 -7.81
N SER A 557 17.45 22.27 -6.82
CA SER A 557 16.09 22.78 -6.69
C SER A 557 15.68 23.73 -7.82
N VAL A 558 16.64 24.31 -8.56
CA VAL A 558 16.37 25.19 -9.70
C VAL A 558 15.93 24.37 -10.90
N PRO A 559 14.68 24.52 -11.38
CA PRO A 559 14.18 23.82 -12.55
C PRO A 559 15.04 24.08 -13.79
N MET A 560 15.32 23.04 -14.59
CA MET A 560 16.14 23.16 -15.79
C MET A 560 15.67 24.25 -16.76
N LYS A 561 14.35 24.47 -16.87
CA LYS A 561 13.74 25.51 -17.72
C LYS A 561 14.05 26.95 -17.27
N GLN A 562 14.53 27.15 -16.04
CA GLN A 562 14.91 28.45 -15.49
C GLN A 562 16.42 28.68 -15.49
N ARG A 563 17.22 27.65 -15.76
CA ARG A 563 18.69 27.77 -15.82
C ARG A 563 19.11 28.42 -17.13
N TRP A 564 20.11 29.30 -17.06
CA TRP A 564 20.67 30.01 -18.23
C TRP A 564 19.69 30.93 -18.96
N VAL A 565 18.61 31.35 -18.31
CA VAL A 565 17.61 32.28 -18.88
C VAL A 565 17.92 33.72 -18.47
N GLY A 566 18.33 33.94 -17.22
CA GLY A 566 18.72 35.24 -16.68
C GLY A 566 19.22 35.10 -15.24
N PRO A 567 19.84 36.15 -14.66
CA PRO A 567 20.19 36.21 -13.25
C PRO A 567 18.94 36.16 -12.36
N ARG A 568 19.12 35.65 -11.15
CA ARG A 568 18.08 35.53 -10.11
C ARG A 568 18.38 36.36 -8.87
N ALA A 569 19.65 36.67 -8.64
CA ALA A 569 20.15 37.46 -7.53
C ALA A 569 20.33 38.94 -7.89
N ILE A 570 20.36 39.25 -9.19
CA ILE A 570 20.75 40.54 -9.73
C ILE A 570 19.55 41.17 -10.45
N GLU A 571 19.20 42.41 -10.10
CA GLU A 571 18.43 43.27 -11.00
C GLU A 571 19.35 43.72 -12.13
N VAL A 572 19.17 43.17 -13.32
CA VAL A 572 20.07 43.41 -14.45
C VAL A 572 19.53 44.52 -15.33
N GLU A 573 20.37 45.51 -15.62
CA GLU A 573 20.12 46.44 -16.72
C GLU A 573 20.24 45.71 -18.08
N PRO A 574 19.44 46.09 -19.09
CA PRO A 574 19.49 45.43 -20.40
C PRO A 574 20.89 45.50 -21.04
N GLY A 575 21.55 44.35 -21.21
CA GLY A 575 22.82 44.24 -21.93
C GLY A 575 24.04 43.85 -21.09
N CYS A 576 23.93 43.79 -19.75
CA CYS A 576 25.01 43.28 -18.91
C CYS A 576 25.22 41.77 -19.11
N LYS A 577 26.49 41.35 -19.19
CA LYS A 577 26.83 39.93 -19.17
C LYS A 577 26.78 39.40 -17.75
N TRP A 578 26.36 38.16 -17.62
CA TRP A 578 26.21 37.49 -16.34
C TRP A 578 26.54 36.00 -16.45
N TRP A 579 26.94 35.41 -15.33
CA TRP A 579 27.29 34.00 -15.25
C TRP A 579 26.85 33.38 -13.92
N PRO A 580 26.23 32.19 -13.93
CA PRO A 580 25.99 31.43 -12.72
C PRO A 580 27.29 30.79 -12.22
N GLY A 581 27.43 30.68 -10.91
CA GLY A 581 28.63 30.11 -10.30
C GLY A 581 28.42 29.54 -8.91
N VAL A 582 29.51 29.08 -8.32
CA VAL A 582 29.57 28.45 -7.00
C VAL A 582 30.91 28.77 -6.34
N VAL A 583 30.90 28.90 -5.01
CA VAL A 583 32.13 28.98 -4.23
C VAL A 583 32.75 27.58 -4.15
N LEU A 584 33.98 27.45 -4.65
CA LEU A 584 34.73 26.18 -4.66
C LEU A 584 35.60 26.00 -3.41
N GLY A 585 36.03 27.10 -2.81
CA GLY A 585 36.84 27.11 -1.60
C GLY A 585 37.09 28.53 -1.12
N ALA A 586 37.34 28.70 0.17
CA ALA A 586 37.59 30.02 0.75
C ALA A 586 38.47 29.97 1.99
N ASN A 587 39.24 31.04 2.20
CA ASN A 587 39.97 31.32 3.42
C ASN A 587 39.90 32.83 3.73
N LYS A 588 40.60 33.30 4.78
CA LYS A 588 40.59 34.73 5.16
C LYS A 588 41.02 35.68 4.05
N ALA A 589 41.94 35.27 3.19
CA ALA A 589 42.57 36.12 2.19
C ALA A 589 41.93 36.00 0.80
N ARG A 590 41.36 34.85 0.45
CA ARG A 590 40.84 34.59 -0.91
C ARG A 590 39.59 33.72 -0.91
N VAL A 591 38.73 33.97 -1.89
CA VAL A 591 37.56 33.14 -2.23
C VAL A 591 37.72 32.66 -3.67
N GLN A 592 37.72 31.35 -3.88
CA GLN A 592 37.77 30.72 -5.19
C GLN A 592 36.35 30.47 -5.69
N ILE A 593 36.05 30.99 -6.88
CA ILE A 593 34.71 30.90 -7.48
C ILE A 593 34.82 30.20 -8.83
N GLY A 594 34.03 29.16 -9.01
CA GLY A 594 33.79 28.54 -10.31
C GLY A 594 32.53 29.13 -10.93
N TYR A 595 32.57 29.52 -12.21
CA TYR A 595 31.38 29.96 -12.94
C TYR A 595 31.31 29.31 -14.32
N GLY A 596 30.11 29.24 -14.88
CA GLY A 596 29.86 28.63 -16.17
C GLY A 596 29.37 29.63 -17.21
N GLU A 597 29.64 29.33 -18.48
CA GLU A 597 29.25 30.14 -19.63
C GLU A 597 28.70 29.25 -20.76
N ARG A 598 27.68 29.74 -21.48
CA ARG A 598 27.25 29.13 -22.74
C ARG A 598 28.09 29.66 -23.89
N THR A 599 28.82 28.78 -24.56
CA THR A 599 29.61 29.07 -25.75
C THR A 599 28.94 28.47 -26.99
N GLY A 600 29.43 28.82 -28.18
CA GLY A 600 28.96 28.21 -29.43
C GLY A 600 29.21 26.70 -29.53
N SER A 601 30.09 26.14 -28.70
CA SER A 601 30.42 24.70 -28.64
C SER A 601 29.80 23.95 -27.46
N GLY A 602 29.04 24.61 -26.58
CA GLY A 602 28.38 23.98 -25.43
C GLY A 602 28.49 24.79 -24.15
N LEU A 603 28.70 24.10 -23.03
CA LEU A 603 28.98 24.72 -21.73
C LEU A 603 30.49 24.74 -21.49
N ALA A 604 31.01 25.88 -21.05
CA ALA A 604 32.38 26.03 -20.58
C ALA A 604 32.37 26.49 -19.12
N SER A 605 33.37 26.09 -18.36
CA SER A 605 33.57 26.53 -16.98
C SER A 605 34.89 27.27 -16.82
N PHE A 606 34.89 28.20 -15.88
CA PHE A 606 36.03 29.05 -15.54
C PHE A 606 36.17 29.13 -14.02
N THR A 607 37.37 29.47 -13.56
CA THR A 607 37.65 29.68 -12.14
C THR A 607 38.40 30.98 -11.95
N ILE A 608 37.98 31.74 -10.95
CA ILE A 608 38.62 32.98 -10.53
C ILE A 608 38.94 32.94 -9.04
N GLU A 609 39.94 33.72 -8.64
CA GLU A 609 40.21 34.03 -7.25
C GLU A 609 39.85 35.48 -6.97
N LEU A 610 38.99 35.69 -5.97
CA LEU A 610 38.62 37.00 -5.48
C LEU A 610 39.33 37.27 -4.16
N ASP A 611 39.88 38.47 -4.01
CA ASP A 611 40.43 38.94 -2.74
C ASP A 611 39.34 38.94 -1.64
N GLY A 612 39.72 38.58 -0.42
CA GLY A 612 38.80 38.43 0.71
C GLY A 612 38.13 39.74 1.14
N GLU A 613 38.82 40.88 1.05
CA GLU A 613 38.19 42.18 1.32
C GLU A 613 37.18 42.50 0.22
N ARG A 614 37.56 42.28 -1.05
CA ARG A 614 36.64 42.48 -2.19
C ARG A 614 35.39 41.58 -2.13
N TRP A 615 35.53 40.32 -1.71
CA TRP A 615 34.39 39.43 -1.47
C TRP A 615 33.46 40.00 -0.39
N ARG A 616 34.03 40.41 0.75
CA ARG A 616 33.27 40.96 1.88
C ARG A 616 32.52 42.22 1.47
N ASP A 617 33.18 43.10 0.71
CA ASP A 617 32.60 44.35 0.23
C ASP A 617 31.44 44.11 -0.75
N GLN A 618 31.56 43.13 -1.64
CA GLN A 618 30.53 42.83 -2.65
C GLN A 618 29.35 42.03 -2.09
N THR A 619 29.58 41.10 -1.15
CA THR A 619 28.55 40.15 -0.68
C THR A 619 28.03 40.43 0.73
N GLY A 620 28.74 41.23 1.53
CA GLY A 620 28.48 41.43 2.95
C GLY A 620 28.82 40.22 3.84
N VAL A 621 29.37 39.14 3.28
CA VAL A 621 29.69 37.90 4.01
C VAL A 621 31.19 37.78 4.25
N SER A 622 31.58 37.30 5.44
CA SER A 622 33.00 37.03 5.73
C SER A 622 33.55 35.95 4.79
N PRO A 623 34.75 36.09 4.22
CA PRO A 623 35.35 35.10 3.31
C PRO A 623 35.38 33.68 3.88
N GLU A 624 35.65 33.51 5.18
CA GLU A 624 35.67 32.21 5.85
C GLU A 624 34.28 31.53 5.92
N ARG A 625 33.22 32.28 5.65
CA ARG A 625 31.83 31.80 5.56
C ARG A 625 31.32 31.79 4.13
N ALA A 626 32.19 32.00 3.14
CA ALA A 626 31.82 31.94 1.73
C ALA A 626 31.50 30.49 1.36
N GLU A 627 30.23 30.25 1.04
CA GLU A 627 29.74 28.95 0.60
C GLU A 627 28.52 29.14 -0.30
N GLY A 628 28.17 28.12 -1.07
CA GLY A 628 26.96 28.11 -1.89
C GLY A 628 27.13 28.74 -3.27
N PHE A 629 25.98 29.03 -3.88
CA PHE A 629 25.88 29.48 -5.27
C PHE A 629 25.96 30.99 -5.37
N VAL A 630 26.54 31.47 -6.47
CA VAL A 630 26.73 32.89 -6.75
C VAL A 630 26.29 33.22 -8.17
N GLU A 631 26.05 34.49 -8.43
CA GLU A 631 25.90 35.03 -9.77
C GLU A 631 26.92 36.14 -9.97
N LEU A 632 27.63 36.10 -11.09
CA LEU A 632 28.63 37.08 -11.46
C LEU A 632 28.06 37.97 -12.56
N ALA A 633 28.41 39.25 -12.55
CA ALA A 633 28.04 40.18 -13.61
C ALA A 633 29.21 41.11 -13.96
N GLU A 634 29.31 41.47 -15.24
CA GLU A 634 30.22 42.48 -15.75
C GLU A 634 29.56 43.86 -15.58
N GLY A 635 30.15 44.72 -14.75
CA GLY A 635 29.72 46.10 -14.57
C GLY A 635 30.03 46.98 -15.78
N GLU A 636 29.41 48.16 -15.85
CA GLU A 636 29.65 49.14 -16.94
C GLU A 636 31.12 49.58 -17.04
N ASP A 637 31.85 49.51 -15.92
CA ASP A 637 33.28 49.78 -15.80
C ASP A 637 34.18 48.60 -16.25
N GLY A 638 33.58 47.51 -16.74
CA GLY A 638 34.26 46.24 -17.02
C GLY A 638 34.64 45.46 -15.75
N GLY A 639 34.20 45.92 -14.58
CA GLY A 639 34.51 45.31 -13.30
C GLY A 639 33.60 44.12 -12.98
N LEU A 640 34.19 42.99 -12.56
CA LEU A 640 33.41 41.83 -12.14
C LEU A 640 32.80 42.03 -10.75
N ARG A 641 31.49 41.83 -10.65
CA ARG A 641 30.70 41.87 -9.40
C ARG A 641 30.14 40.49 -9.09
N VAL A 642 30.13 40.11 -7.82
CA VAL A 642 29.67 38.82 -7.32
C VAL A 642 28.50 39.03 -6.36
N TYR A 643 27.42 38.28 -6.58
CA TYR A 643 26.21 38.31 -5.77
C TYR A 643 25.90 36.91 -5.25
N LEU A 644 25.43 36.82 -4.00
CA LEU A 644 24.99 35.54 -3.45
C LEU A 644 23.67 35.14 -4.10
N ALA A 645 23.61 33.95 -4.68
CA ALA A 645 22.40 33.46 -5.30
C ALA A 645 21.38 33.05 -4.23
N PRO A 646 20.12 33.53 -4.30
CA PRO A 646 19.12 33.15 -3.33
C PRO A 646 18.83 31.65 -3.43
N VAL A 647 19.05 30.93 -2.33
CA VAL A 647 18.60 29.55 -2.18
C VAL A 647 17.08 29.59 -2.05
N THR A 648 16.37 29.49 -3.17
CA THR A 648 14.91 29.37 -3.12
C THR A 648 14.54 28.02 -2.53
N SER A 649 14.21 28.01 -1.23
CA SER A 649 13.03 27.33 -0.71
C SER A 649 12.74 27.75 0.72
N THR A 650 11.50 28.18 0.96
CA THR A 650 10.81 27.95 2.23
C THR A 650 11.03 26.50 2.70
N PRO A 651 11.26 26.26 4.00
CA PRO A 651 11.41 24.92 4.54
C PRO A 651 10.03 24.22 4.59
N HIS A 652 9.57 23.71 3.45
CA HIS A 652 8.63 22.60 3.47
C HIS A 652 9.43 21.32 3.67
N GLU A 653 9.36 20.78 4.90
CA GLU A 653 9.46 19.36 5.25
C GLU A 653 10.22 18.45 4.27
N SER A 654 11.47 18.78 3.97
CA SER A 654 12.42 17.76 3.55
C SER A 654 13.11 17.31 4.83
N LYS A 655 12.92 16.04 5.20
CA LYS A 655 13.84 15.35 6.10
C LYS A 655 15.27 15.71 5.69
N PRO A 656 16.21 15.88 6.63
CA PRO A 656 17.60 16.12 6.29
C PRO A 656 17.99 15.15 5.18
N LEU A 657 18.43 15.71 4.05
CA LEU A 657 18.85 14.94 2.88
C LEU A 657 19.82 13.85 3.38
N PRO A 658 19.64 12.57 3.02
CA PRO A 658 20.74 11.62 3.13
C PRO A 658 21.96 12.27 2.49
N SER A 659 23.13 12.22 3.13
CA SER A 659 24.38 12.63 2.51
C SER A 659 24.53 11.83 1.21
N PHE A 660 24.29 12.48 0.07
CA PHE A 660 24.38 11.82 -1.22
C PHE A 660 25.86 11.70 -1.60
N PRO A 661 26.41 10.48 -1.76
CA PRO A 661 27.84 10.28 -2.04
C PRO A 661 28.34 11.02 -3.30
N TYR A 662 27.47 11.25 -4.30
CA TYR A 662 27.85 12.03 -5.48
C TYR A 662 28.01 13.53 -5.18
N LEU A 663 27.18 14.11 -4.30
CA LEU A 663 27.36 15.51 -3.85
C LEU A 663 28.58 15.64 -2.93
N ASP A 664 28.89 14.62 -2.13
CA ASP A 664 30.10 14.60 -1.31
C ASP A 664 31.37 14.58 -2.17
N ARG A 665 31.33 13.99 -3.38
CA ARG A 665 32.42 14.05 -4.37
C ARG A 665 32.73 15.49 -4.82
N TRP A 666 31.72 16.36 -4.85
CA TRP A 666 31.83 17.77 -5.24
C TRP A 666 32.00 18.73 -4.07
N ARG A 667 31.78 18.27 -2.83
CA ARG A 667 32.13 18.98 -1.58
C ARG A 667 33.56 18.67 -1.10
N SER A 668 34.12 17.52 -1.47
CA SER A 668 35.40 17.00 -0.96
C SER A 668 36.60 17.18 -1.89
N SER A 669 36.47 17.88 -3.02
CA SER A 669 37.61 18.31 -3.83
C SER A 669 38.30 19.54 -3.23
N THR A 670 38.68 19.49 -1.96
CA THR A 670 39.84 20.23 -1.46
C THR A 670 41.09 19.48 -1.93
N PRO A 671 41.96 20.07 -2.77
CA PRO A 671 43.33 19.60 -2.85
C PRO A 671 43.89 19.71 -1.42
N ASN A 672 44.51 18.64 -0.91
CA ASN A 672 45.39 18.77 0.25
C ASN A 672 46.42 19.87 -0.07
N LEU A 673 46.27 21.02 0.57
CA LEU A 673 47.32 22.02 0.74
C LEU A 673 47.95 21.82 2.12
#